data_AF-A0A2D6NXU0-F1
#
_entry.id   AF-A0A2D6NXU0-F1
#
_cell.length_a   1.000
_cell.length_b   1.000
_cell.length_c   1.000
_cell.angle_alpha   90.00
_cell.angle_beta   90.00
_cell.angle_gamma   90.00
#
_symmetry.space_group_name_H-M   'P 1'
#
loop_
_entity.id
_entity.type
_entity.pdbx_description
1 polymer ?
#
loop_
_entity_poly.entity_id
_entity_poly.type
_entity_poly.pdbx_seq_one_letter_code
_entity_poly.pdbx_strand_id
1 'polypeptide(L)'
;MVDPKERVNRFKDEYGSSMDSKYYFTAGKVGATASPQTPNQIGELTSRLNQGLKAVEIGTMNQRLMDQIPKEHFKEIRRLGKLTGSEASMHAPIQDLDLAGFTQQGQDEFERKENIEKLKSVIDRAHLMDDKGNVPITIHAGSMPAQKWKKEGLFEGGEIEEGQKQLEDQRSEMVIVNQDTGQMQMVKYKEKEYIDGRKVAWTPKYSMDNMNMTSWDEEQSRLMQWKKELNEVQDRFKPKEGRMLELEDSNQKKILTKKEKIELNDLRHEARSVSGYEKQIHQNVRSLTEDMYNRFKKHKPEADTIEKKGMEKKFKEQMELAGEEQKEIDKLRKKVEALDDKYDKASESQKSSIEEESQELRGELYKRSRNQTELVVENFQNMPAPNTWASADEFAQEKVSDSIMEAALHGFKEYGEKAPIISIENVYPEFTLSRAESLKDTIEDSREKFAKELVDKEKMSPKKADEVAEKLIGVTWDVGHIYMLRKHGYSDEDIKKEVKKIAKHVKHIHLTDNFGFEDSHLPPGEGSANIKEQLKAIEDSIGTEEFEKRRAIVEAGEFVANFKEAPHLYALSDLNSPLYAEENGPYWKNMWDRQGIYMGGFGEMLPQKYFDLYGAPGFAQLPVALGGSSGGAPDRGRLASSPGEETET
;
A
#
# COMPACT_ATOMS: atom_id res chain seq x y z
N MET A 1 32.56 41.36 36.52
CA MET A 1 32.23 42.11 35.29
C MET A 1 32.72 41.28 34.14
N VAL A 2 31.81 40.67 33.39
CA VAL A 2 32.10 39.84 32.20
C VAL A 2 31.82 40.70 30.98
N ASP A 3 32.66 40.59 29.96
CA ASP A 3 32.68 41.40 28.75
C ASP A 3 31.31 41.46 28.04
N PRO A 4 30.74 42.64 27.74
CA PRO A 4 29.47 42.79 27.04
C PRO A 4 29.45 42.22 25.60
N LYS A 5 30.58 41.79 25.04
CA LYS A 5 30.65 41.19 23.70
C LYS A 5 30.36 39.69 23.64
N GLU A 6 30.21 39.00 24.77
CA GLU A 6 29.91 37.55 24.82
C GLU A 6 28.41 37.20 24.89
N ARG A 7 27.49 38.17 24.74
CA ARG A 7 26.04 37.92 24.66
C ARG A 7 25.47 38.19 23.27
N VAL A 8 26.10 37.61 22.25
CA VAL A 8 25.50 37.51 20.91
C VAL A 8 25.05 36.07 20.70
N ASN A 9 23.74 35.91 20.50
CA ASN A 9 22.98 34.72 20.05
C ASN A 9 23.73 33.39 19.87
N ARG A 10 23.78 32.58 20.94
CA ARG A 10 24.11 31.13 20.86
C ARG A 10 23.07 30.28 20.12
N PHE A 11 22.00 30.87 19.59
CA PHE A 11 20.99 30.16 18.79
C PHE A 11 21.29 30.13 17.28
N LYS A 12 22.29 30.89 16.78
CA LYS A 12 22.65 30.90 15.36
C LYS A 12 23.96 30.18 15.02
N ASP A 13 24.89 30.03 15.98
CA ASP A 13 26.24 29.54 15.66
C ASP A 13 26.37 28.01 15.51
N GLU A 14 25.33 27.23 15.85
CA GLU A 14 25.33 25.76 15.70
C GLU A 14 24.35 25.23 14.63
N TYR A 15 23.58 26.09 13.98
CA TYR A 15 22.80 25.70 12.80
C TYR A 15 23.64 25.94 11.55
N GLY A 16 24.41 24.94 11.15
CA GLY A 16 24.82 24.84 9.75
C GLY A 16 23.55 24.79 8.92
N SER A 17 23.24 25.86 8.19
CA SER A 17 22.06 25.92 7.35
C SER A 17 22.36 25.26 6.02
N SER A 18 21.33 24.80 5.30
CA SER A 18 21.43 24.37 3.90
C SER A 18 22.26 25.37 3.06
N MET A 19 22.19 26.67 3.37
CA MET A 19 22.93 27.74 2.68
C MET A 19 24.46 27.65 2.78
N ASP A 20 25.01 26.91 3.74
CA ASP A 20 26.45 26.71 3.94
C ASP A 20 27.04 25.62 3.02
N SER A 21 26.19 24.78 2.43
CA SER A 21 26.59 23.77 1.46
C SER A 21 27.01 24.40 0.13
N LYS A 22 28.12 23.92 -0.44
CA LYS A 22 28.60 24.30 -1.79
C LYS A 22 27.82 23.63 -2.92
N TYR A 23 26.88 22.75 -2.59
CA TYR A 23 26.02 22.10 -3.56
C TYR A 23 25.10 23.13 -4.23
N TYR A 24 24.90 22.99 -5.53
CA TYR A 24 23.97 23.80 -6.31
C TYR A 24 23.05 22.88 -7.13
N PHE A 25 21.83 23.34 -7.39
CA PHE A 25 20.89 22.67 -8.26
C PHE A 25 20.45 23.63 -9.37
N THR A 26 20.39 23.17 -10.62
CA THR A 26 20.16 24.04 -11.77
C THR A 26 18.73 24.57 -11.81
N ALA A 27 18.57 25.90 -11.96
CA ALA A 27 17.28 26.58 -11.98
C ALA A 27 16.27 25.98 -12.97
N GLY A 28 16.74 25.58 -14.16
CA GLY A 28 15.88 25.02 -15.22
C GLY A 28 15.20 23.68 -14.88
N LYS A 29 15.60 23.02 -13.79
CA LYS A 29 15.00 21.76 -13.30
C LYS A 29 14.05 21.93 -12.13
N VAL A 30 14.06 23.11 -11.50
CA VAL A 30 13.19 23.43 -10.39
C VAL A 30 11.84 23.82 -10.96
N GLY A 31 10.84 22.97 -10.72
CA GLY A 31 9.45 23.21 -11.06
C GLY A 31 8.64 23.68 -9.86
N ALA A 32 7.33 23.79 -10.05
CA ALA A 32 6.39 24.04 -8.95
C ALA A 32 5.04 23.36 -9.22
N THR A 33 4.29 23.11 -8.16
CA THR A 33 2.93 22.58 -8.28
C THR A 33 1.92 23.65 -8.70
N ALA A 34 0.92 23.22 -9.45
CA ALA A 34 -0.35 23.91 -9.60
C ALA A 34 -1.18 23.79 -8.32
N SER A 35 -2.14 24.69 -8.10
CA SER A 35 -3.05 24.55 -6.96
C SER A 35 -3.93 23.29 -7.10
N PRO A 36 -3.93 22.37 -6.11
CA PRO A 36 -4.77 21.17 -6.15
C PRO A 36 -6.24 21.45 -5.81
N GLN A 37 -6.57 22.66 -5.37
CA GLN A 37 -7.92 23.02 -4.88
C GLN A 37 -8.89 23.40 -6.00
N THR A 38 -8.43 23.50 -7.25
CA THR A 38 -9.22 23.99 -8.39
C THR A 38 -9.18 23.00 -9.57
N PRO A 39 -10.29 22.82 -10.31
CA PRO A 39 -10.26 22.08 -11.56
C PRO A 39 -9.63 22.89 -12.72
N ASN A 40 -9.41 24.21 -12.56
CA ASN A 40 -8.83 25.05 -13.62
C ASN A 40 -7.30 24.91 -13.72
N GLN A 41 -6.83 23.71 -14.04
CA GLN A 41 -5.40 23.38 -14.11
C GLN A 41 -4.67 24.07 -15.28
N ILE A 42 -5.37 24.46 -16.36
CA ILE A 42 -4.74 25.26 -17.44
C ILE A 42 -4.34 26.64 -16.90
N GLY A 43 -5.24 27.30 -16.16
CA GLY A 43 -4.95 28.62 -15.59
C GLY A 43 -3.78 28.57 -14.62
N GLU A 44 -3.75 27.55 -13.76
CA GLU A 44 -2.62 27.32 -12.85
C GLU A 44 -1.32 27.05 -13.60
N LEU A 45 -1.35 26.18 -14.63
CA LEU A 45 -0.19 25.95 -15.49
C LEU A 45 0.31 27.24 -16.12
N THR A 46 -0.54 28.02 -16.80
CA THR A 46 -0.12 29.28 -17.40
C THR A 46 0.47 30.24 -16.36
N SER A 47 -0.14 30.33 -15.18
CA SER A 47 0.39 31.15 -14.08
C SER A 47 1.84 30.76 -13.74
N ARG A 48 2.14 29.46 -13.67
CA ARG A 48 3.50 28.96 -13.44
C ARG A 48 4.44 29.21 -14.62
N LEU A 49 3.98 29.00 -15.85
CA LEU A 49 4.78 29.29 -17.05
C LEU A 49 5.14 30.78 -17.16
N ASN A 50 4.23 31.68 -16.78
CA ASN A 50 4.49 33.11 -16.73
C ASN A 50 5.54 33.50 -15.68
N GLN A 51 5.76 32.66 -14.66
CA GLN A 51 6.84 32.82 -13.67
C GLN A 51 8.20 32.30 -14.20
N GLY A 52 8.24 31.77 -15.43
CA GLY A 52 9.47 31.24 -16.05
C GLY A 52 9.74 29.76 -15.74
N LEU A 53 8.79 29.07 -15.09
CA LEU A 53 8.93 27.66 -14.75
C LEU A 53 8.87 26.77 -15.99
N LYS A 54 9.81 25.82 -16.10
CA LYS A 54 9.82 24.81 -17.18
C LYS A 54 9.17 23.50 -16.77
N ALA A 55 9.09 23.20 -15.48
CA ALA A 55 8.45 22.00 -14.98
C ALA A 55 7.26 22.42 -14.10
N VAL A 56 6.09 21.87 -14.39
CA VAL A 56 4.88 22.15 -13.61
C VAL A 56 4.14 20.86 -13.35
N GLU A 57 3.91 20.57 -12.08
CA GLU A 57 3.06 19.45 -11.69
C GLU A 57 1.62 19.91 -11.59
N ILE A 58 0.72 19.25 -12.33
CA ILE A 58 -0.71 19.49 -12.22
C ILE A 58 -1.35 18.42 -11.36
N GLY A 59 -2.38 18.76 -10.61
CA GLY A 59 -3.01 17.80 -9.71
C GLY A 59 -4.28 18.36 -9.10
N THR A 60 -5.05 17.50 -8.45
CA THR A 60 -6.24 17.93 -7.71
C THR A 60 -6.31 17.21 -6.38
N MET A 61 -6.99 17.81 -5.41
CA MET A 61 -7.10 17.26 -4.06
C MET A 61 -7.87 15.93 -4.01
N ASN A 62 -8.91 15.78 -4.84
CA ASN A 62 -9.82 14.64 -4.84
C ASN A 62 -10.27 14.28 -6.26
N GLN A 63 -10.77 13.06 -6.43
CA GLN A 63 -11.18 12.50 -7.71
C GLN A 63 -12.32 13.31 -8.34
N ARG A 64 -13.24 13.84 -7.51
CA ARG A 64 -14.35 14.67 -7.98
C ARG A 64 -13.87 15.92 -8.72
N LEU A 65 -12.82 16.58 -8.23
CA LEU A 65 -12.23 17.72 -8.92
C LEU A 65 -11.53 17.31 -10.21
N MET A 66 -10.79 16.19 -10.19
CA MET A 66 -10.14 15.64 -11.40
C MET A 66 -11.16 15.33 -12.51
N ASP A 67 -12.31 14.77 -12.14
CA ASP A 67 -13.37 14.40 -13.09
C ASP A 67 -14.11 15.60 -13.69
N GLN A 68 -14.04 16.76 -13.05
CA GLN A 68 -14.55 18.02 -13.61
C GLN A 68 -13.63 18.59 -14.70
N ILE A 69 -12.39 18.12 -14.82
CA ILE A 69 -11.43 18.61 -15.82
C ILE A 69 -11.74 17.93 -17.17
N PRO A 70 -12.15 18.68 -18.21
CA PRO A 70 -12.40 18.11 -19.52
C PRO A 70 -11.14 17.51 -20.13
N LYS A 71 -11.25 16.38 -20.85
CA LYS A 71 -10.11 15.74 -21.53
C LYS A 71 -9.34 16.69 -22.47
N GLU A 72 -10.07 17.62 -23.11
CA GLU A 72 -9.46 18.63 -23.98
C GLU A 72 -8.50 19.57 -23.25
N HIS A 73 -8.67 19.76 -21.94
CA HIS A 73 -7.78 20.60 -21.16
C HIS A 73 -6.38 19.98 -21.04
N PHE A 74 -6.26 18.67 -20.88
CA PHE A 74 -4.96 17.98 -20.87
C PHE A 74 -4.25 18.07 -22.23
N LYS A 75 -5.00 18.04 -23.34
CA LYS A 75 -4.42 18.27 -24.68
C LYS A 75 -3.95 19.70 -24.87
N GLU A 76 -4.63 20.66 -24.25
CA GLU A 76 -4.21 22.07 -24.28
C GLU A 76 -2.97 22.30 -23.41
N ILE A 77 -2.88 21.66 -22.24
CA ILE A 77 -1.67 21.61 -21.40
C ILE A 77 -0.47 21.11 -22.23
N ARG A 78 -0.65 20.04 -23.01
CA ARG A 78 0.39 19.55 -23.93
C ARG A 78 0.78 20.58 -24.98
N ARG A 79 -0.18 21.30 -25.57
CA ARG A 79 0.09 22.32 -26.59
C ARG A 79 0.87 23.48 -25.99
N LEU A 80 0.47 23.95 -24.81
CA LEU A 80 1.19 24.97 -24.06
C LEU A 80 2.62 24.50 -23.76
N GLY A 81 2.79 23.27 -23.27
CA GLY A 81 4.11 22.69 -23.02
C GLY A 81 5.00 22.64 -24.27
N LYS A 82 4.44 22.25 -25.43
CA LYS A 82 5.17 22.28 -26.71
C LYS A 82 5.54 23.71 -27.15
N LEU A 83 4.70 24.70 -26.86
CA LEU A 83 4.96 26.11 -27.22
C LEU A 83 6.02 26.76 -26.32
N THR A 84 6.02 26.44 -25.03
CA THR A 84 6.92 27.03 -24.03
C THR A 84 8.19 26.21 -23.81
N GLY A 85 8.24 24.99 -24.32
CA GLY A 85 9.27 24.02 -23.96
C GLY A 85 9.17 23.57 -22.50
N SER A 86 7.98 23.66 -21.90
CA SER A 86 7.73 23.17 -20.54
C SER A 86 7.26 21.72 -20.55
N GLU A 87 7.59 21.02 -19.49
CA GLU A 87 7.22 19.63 -19.25
C GLU A 87 6.27 19.57 -18.05
N ALA A 88 5.16 18.86 -18.22
CA ALA A 88 4.20 18.68 -17.13
C ALA A 88 4.37 17.30 -16.48
N SER A 89 4.18 17.23 -15.17
CA SER A 89 3.93 15.99 -14.41
C SER A 89 2.52 16.05 -13.82
N MET A 90 2.04 14.92 -13.30
CA MET A 90 0.71 14.81 -12.73
C MET A 90 0.78 14.27 -11.30
N HIS A 91 0.15 14.95 -10.36
CA HIS A 91 -0.17 14.40 -9.06
C HIS A 91 -1.56 13.75 -9.14
N ALA A 92 -1.66 12.47 -8.79
CA ALA A 92 -2.96 11.81 -8.67
C ALA A 92 -3.74 12.39 -7.47
N PRO A 93 -5.07 12.22 -7.43
CA PRO A 93 -5.86 12.74 -6.32
C PRO A 93 -5.38 12.31 -4.93
N ILE A 94 -5.01 13.29 -4.12
CA ILE A 94 -4.31 13.16 -2.84
C ILE A 94 -5.15 12.38 -1.80
N GLN A 95 -6.47 12.61 -1.76
CA GLN A 95 -7.33 12.14 -0.67
C GLN A 95 -8.04 10.80 -0.95
N ASP A 96 -8.23 10.43 -2.21
CA ASP A 96 -9.18 9.37 -2.60
C ASP A 96 -8.52 8.08 -3.10
N LEU A 97 -7.19 7.98 -3.00
CA LEU A 97 -6.43 6.97 -3.75
C LEU A 97 -5.51 6.16 -2.83
N ASP A 98 -6.12 5.30 -2.00
CA ASP A 98 -5.41 4.28 -1.22
C ASP A 98 -5.38 2.96 -2.02
N LEU A 99 -4.20 2.58 -2.50
CA LEU A 99 -4.01 1.40 -3.34
C LEU A 99 -3.94 0.07 -2.57
N ALA A 100 -3.91 0.11 -1.24
CA ALA A 100 -4.06 -1.07 -0.39
C ALA A 100 -5.54 -1.37 -0.08
N GLY A 101 -6.43 -0.39 -0.28
CA GLY A 101 -7.86 -0.49 0.03
C GLY A 101 -8.18 -0.21 1.49
N PHE A 102 -7.32 0.54 2.21
CA PHE A 102 -7.62 0.90 3.58
C PHE A 102 -8.74 1.94 3.65
N THR A 103 -9.70 1.67 4.54
CA THR A 103 -10.81 2.56 4.88
C THR A 103 -10.85 2.79 6.39
N GLN A 104 -11.73 3.66 6.86
CA GLN A 104 -11.95 3.85 8.30
C GLN A 104 -12.46 2.58 9.02
N GLN A 105 -13.08 1.64 8.30
CA GLN A 105 -13.70 0.43 8.89
C GLN A 105 -12.79 -0.80 8.80
N GLY A 106 -11.68 -0.74 8.08
CA GLY A 106 -10.87 -1.91 7.75
C GLY A 106 -10.34 -1.82 6.32
N GLN A 107 -9.71 -2.89 5.87
CA GLN A 107 -9.36 -3.04 4.47
C GLN A 107 -10.54 -3.62 3.67
N ASP A 108 -10.79 -3.06 2.48
CA ASP A 108 -11.82 -3.49 1.55
C ASP A 108 -11.26 -3.68 0.13
N GLU A 109 -11.42 -4.88 -0.41
CA GLU A 109 -10.97 -5.26 -1.74
C GLU A 109 -11.80 -4.60 -2.87
N PHE A 110 -13.06 -4.27 -2.62
CA PHE A 110 -13.89 -3.53 -3.56
C PHE A 110 -13.38 -2.09 -3.74
N GLU A 111 -13.10 -1.41 -2.62
CA GLU A 111 -12.53 -0.05 -2.62
C GLU A 111 -11.16 -0.03 -3.29
N ARG A 112 -10.30 -1.03 -3.01
CA ARG A 112 -9.02 -1.20 -3.70
C ARG A 112 -9.19 -1.24 -5.22
N LYS A 113 -10.14 -2.05 -5.72
CA LYS A 113 -10.41 -2.16 -7.16
C LYS A 113 -10.95 -0.87 -7.76
N GLU A 114 -11.82 -0.17 -7.05
CA GLU A 114 -12.30 1.14 -7.49
C GLU A 114 -11.13 2.14 -7.62
N ASN A 115 -10.21 2.15 -6.66
CA ASN A 115 -9.04 3.03 -6.68
C ASN A 115 -8.07 2.69 -7.82
N ILE A 116 -7.95 1.41 -8.19
CA ILE A 116 -7.21 1.01 -9.39
C ILE A 116 -7.85 1.59 -10.67
N GLU A 117 -9.18 1.56 -10.79
CA GLU A 117 -9.87 2.15 -11.94
C GLU A 117 -9.72 3.69 -11.98
N LYS A 118 -9.73 4.35 -10.82
CA LYS A 118 -9.41 5.78 -10.71
C LYS A 118 -7.98 6.06 -11.20
N LEU A 119 -7.01 5.25 -10.78
CA LEU A 119 -5.63 5.39 -11.24
C LEU A 119 -5.48 5.17 -12.75
N LYS A 120 -6.16 4.18 -13.34
CA LYS A 120 -6.18 3.98 -14.80
C LYS A 120 -6.71 5.22 -15.53
N SER A 121 -7.76 5.86 -15.01
CA SER A 121 -8.27 7.13 -15.54
C SER A 121 -7.25 8.27 -15.46
N VAL A 122 -6.47 8.34 -14.37
CA VAL A 122 -5.36 9.29 -14.21
C VAL A 122 -4.26 9.01 -15.25
N ILE A 123 -3.90 7.74 -15.47
CA ILE A 123 -2.93 7.32 -16.50
C ILE A 123 -3.37 7.80 -17.89
N ASP A 124 -4.63 7.58 -18.25
CA ASP A 124 -5.15 8.02 -19.55
C ASP A 124 -5.10 9.54 -19.71
N ARG A 125 -5.38 10.30 -18.64
CA ARG A 125 -5.29 11.77 -18.64
C ARG A 125 -3.85 12.26 -18.73
N ALA A 126 -2.92 11.63 -18.00
CA ALA A 126 -1.51 11.96 -18.04
C ALA A 126 -0.92 11.75 -19.44
N HIS A 127 -1.28 10.67 -20.14
CA HIS A 127 -0.82 10.46 -21.52
C HIS A 127 -1.29 11.56 -22.49
N LEU A 128 -2.45 12.18 -22.24
CA LEU A 128 -2.91 13.31 -23.08
C LEU A 128 -2.03 14.56 -22.92
N MET A 129 -1.30 14.69 -21.81
CA MET A 129 -0.38 15.81 -21.54
C MET A 129 0.95 15.68 -22.28
N ASP A 130 1.38 14.46 -22.63
CA ASP A 130 2.52 14.23 -23.52
C ASP A 130 2.37 12.92 -24.31
N ASP A 131 2.24 13.03 -25.64
CA ASP A 131 2.11 11.89 -26.56
C ASP A 131 3.42 11.13 -26.80
N LYS A 132 4.55 11.69 -26.34
CA LYS A 132 5.83 10.99 -26.31
C LYS A 132 5.97 10.07 -25.09
N GLY A 133 5.07 10.20 -24.12
CA GLY A 133 5.07 9.43 -22.87
C GLY A 133 6.07 9.95 -21.85
N ASN A 134 6.32 9.13 -20.82
CA ASN A 134 7.21 9.47 -19.68
C ASN A 134 6.73 10.62 -18.79
N VAL A 135 5.42 10.92 -18.80
CA VAL A 135 4.83 11.84 -17.81
C VAL A 135 4.87 11.14 -16.44
N PRO A 136 5.59 11.67 -15.44
CA PRO A 136 5.52 11.15 -14.08
C PRO A 136 4.14 11.39 -13.50
N ILE A 137 3.57 10.34 -12.90
CA ILE A 137 2.35 10.40 -12.11
C ILE A 137 2.73 10.12 -10.67
N THR A 138 2.70 11.13 -9.82
CA THR A 138 2.92 10.97 -8.38
C THR A 138 1.66 10.38 -7.72
N ILE A 139 1.82 9.32 -6.95
CA ILE A 139 0.80 8.68 -6.11
C ILE A 139 1.34 8.48 -4.71
N HIS A 140 0.55 8.75 -3.68
CA HIS A 140 0.95 8.47 -2.30
C HIS A 140 1.11 6.96 -2.06
N ALA A 141 2.17 6.55 -1.37
CA ALA A 141 2.44 5.14 -1.06
C ALA A 141 1.38 4.51 -0.15
N GLY A 142 0.77 5.31 0.72
CA GLY A 142 -0.33 4.89 1.58
C GLY A 142 -0.93 6.07 2.33
N SER A 143 -2.18 5.91 2.77
CA SER A 143 -2.94 6.99 3.44
C SER A 143 -3.14 6.75 4.94
N MET A 144 -2.69 5.60 5.46
CA MET A 144 -2.98 5.18 6.82
C MET A 144 -1.75 5.27 7.74
N PRO A 145 -1.85 5.93 8.92
CA PRO A 145 -0.85 5.81 9.96
C PRO A 145 -0.77 4.36 10.46
N ALA A 146 0.37 3.72 10.24
CA ALA A 146 0.56 2.30 10.52
C ALA A 146 1.57 2.03 11.63
N GLN A 147 2.58 2.89 11.82
CA GLN A 147 3.70 2.56 12.69
C GLN A 147 4.28 3.78 13.41
N LYS A 148 4.87 3.56 14.58
CA LYS A 148 5.74 4.53 15.25
C LYS A 148 7.00 3.85 15.76
N TRP A 149 8.11 4.55 15.76
CA TRP A 149 9.41 4.04 16.20
C TRP A 149 9.95 4.79 17.40
N LYS A 150 10.87 4.16 18.11
CA LYS A 150 11.76 4.85 19.05
C LYS A 150 13.20 4.68 18.56
N LYS A 151 13.88 5.79 18.22
CA LYS A 151 15.24 5.74 17.68
C LYS A 151 16.24 5.06 18.62
N GLU A 152 16.12 5.32 19.92
CA GLU A 152 16.98 4.70 20.94
C GLU A 152 16.86 3.16 20.94
N GLY A 153 15.86 2.62 20.23
CA GLY A 153 15.48 1.23 20.23
C GLY A 153 14.54 0.92 21.38
N LEU A 154 14.12 -0.34 21.43
CA LEU A 154 13.44 -0.91 22.58
C LEU A 154 14.41 -1.89 23.24
N PHE A 155 14.36 -2.04 24.55
CA PHE A 155 15.30 -2.86 25.32
C PHE A 155 14.57 -3.95 26.10
N GLU A 156 15.22 -5.10 26.26
CA GLU A 156 14.71 -6.17 27.12
C GLU A 156 14.66 -5.71 28.59
N GLY A 157 13.47 -5.41 29.10
CA GLY A 157 13.29 -4.97 30.49
C GLY A 157 12.88 -3.49 30.64
N GLY A 158 12.72 -2.75 29.54
CA GLY A 158 12.04 -1.45 29.51
C GLY A 158 12.87 -0.22 29.89
N GLU A 159 14.05 -0.39 30.49
CA GLU A 159 14.96 0.71 30.87
C GLU A 159 16.27 0.66 30.08
N ILE A 160 16.88 1.82 29.81
CA ILE A 160 18.22 1.88 29.20
C ILE A 160 19.22 1.65 30.33
N GLU A 161 19.45 0.38 30.68
CA GLU A 161 20.49 -0.01 31.63
C GLU A 161 21.73 -0.57 30.90
N GLU A 162 22.91 -0.28 31.44
CA GLU A 162 24.20 -0.76 30.92
C GLU A 162 24.21 -2.31 30.90
N GLY A 163 24.15 -2.89 29.69
CA GLY A 163 24.18 -4.34 29.49
C GLY A 163 22.87 -4.98 28.99
N GLN A 164 21.76 -4.24 28.86
CA GLN A 164 20.52 -4.77 28.28
C GLN A 164 20.59 -4.87 26.75
N LYS A 165 20.06 -5.97 26.20
CA LYS A 165 20.07 -6.23 24.76
C LYS A 165 19.01 -5.38 24.05
N GLN A 166 19.42 -4.67 23.01
CA GLN A 166 18.51 -3.96 22.12
C GLN A 166 17.64 -4.96 21.34
N LEU A 167 16.35 -4.71 21.29
CA LEU A 167 15.37 -5.48 20.55
C LEU A 167 15.48 -5.16 19.05
N GLU A 168 15.29 -6.20 18.23
CA GLU A 168 15.31 -6.10 16.77
C GLU A 168 14.14 -5.28 16.24
N ASP A 169 12.95 -5.47 16.81
CA ASP A 169 11.78 -4.63 16.51
C ASP A 169 11.82 -3.34 17.34
N GLN A 170 12.12 -2.22 16.68
CA GLN A 170 12.18 -0.88 17.27
C GLN A 170 10.84 -0.12 17.23
N ARG A 171 9.76 -0.75 16.74
CA ARG A 171 8.44 -0.13 16.67
C ARG A 171 7.80 -0.08 18.05
N SER A 172 7.32 1.09 18.44
CA SER A 172 6.55 1.28 19.67
C SER A 172 5.05 1.06 19.47
N GLU A 173 4.54 1.34 18.27
CA GLU A 173 3.15 1.09 17.87
C GLU A 173 3.16 0.53 16.45
N MET A 174 2.25 -0.40 16.17
CA MET A 174 2.04 -0.99 14.84
C MET A 174 0.57 -1.34 14.65
N VAL A 175 0.01 -1.00 13.49
CA VAL A 175 -1.28 -1.51 13.05
C VAL A 175 -1.06 -2.87 12.40
N ILE A 176 -1.89 -3.84 12.78
CA ILE A 176 -1.94 -5.18 12.20
C ILE A 176 -3.28 -5.38 11.50
N VAL A 177 -3.27 -6.18 10.45
CA VAL A 177 -4.44 -6.46 9.60
C VAL A 177 -4.68 -7.96 9.60
N ASN A 178 -5.91 -8.37 9.87
CA ASN A 178 -6.35 -9.73 9.63
C ASN A 178 -6.55 -9.91 8.13
N GLN A 179 -5.71 -10.73 7.52
CA GLN A 179 -5.64 -10.89 6.07
C GLN A 179 -6.85 -11.60 5.44
N ASP A 180 -7.76 -12.17 6.25
CA ASP A 180 -9.01 -12.77 5.78
C ASP A 180 -10.21 -11.83 5.94
N THR A 181 -10.26 -11.07 7.03
CA THR A 181 -11.42 -10.22 7.34
C THR A 181 -11.22 -8.75 6.99
N GLY A 182 -9.98 -8.31 6.73
CA GLY A 182 -9.62 -6.89 6.58
C GLY A 182 -9.67 -6.11 7.89
N GLN A 183 -9.95 -6.77 9.02
CA GLN A 183 -10.04 -6.11 10.32
C GLN A 183 -8.66 -5.58 10.74
N MET A 184 -8.63 -4.33 11.19
CA MET A 184 -7.41 -3.68 11.66
C MET A 184 -7.41 -3.54 13.17
N GLN A 185 -6.23 -3.71 13.78
CA GLN A 185 -6.03 -3.49 15.20
C GLN A 185 -4.66 -2.84 15.46
N MET A 186 -4.59 -1.91 16.41
CA MET A 186 -3.33 -1.36 16.87
C MET A 186 -2.75 -2.23 17.99
N VAL A 187 -1.50 -2.64 17.84
CA VAL A 187 -0.68 -3.26 18.89
C VAL A 187 0.41 -2.30 19.32
N LYS A 188 0.71 -2.28 20.62
CA LYS A 188 1.68 -1.37 21.22
C LYS A 188 2.70 -2.15 22.02
N TYR A 189 3.91 -1.60 22.08
CA TYR A 189 4.93 -2.05 23.01
C TYR A 189 4.41 -1.97 24.45
N LYS A 190 4.61 -3.04 25.21
CA LYS A 190 4.32 -3.08 26.65
C LYS A 190 5.26 -4.04 27.37
N GLU A 191 5.52 -3.78 28.62
CA GLU A 191 6.20 -4.72 29.50
C GLU A 191 5.16 -5.54 30.25
N LYS A 192 5.37 -6.86 30.35
CA LYS A 192 4.55 -7.73 31.18
C LYS A 192 5.41 -8.43 32.22
N GLU A 193 4.96 -8.38 33.47
CA GLU A 193 5.50 -9.19 34.55
C GLU A 193 4.76 -10.54 34.59
N TYR A 194 5.53 -11.62 34.54
CA TYR A 194 5.04 -12.99 34.65
C TYR A 194 4.96 -13.41 36.12
N ILE A 195 4.23 -14.49 36.41
CA ILE A 195 4.00 -14.98 37.78
C ILE A 195 5.33 -15.32 38.50
N ASP A 196 6.37 -15.66 37.76
CA ASP A 196 7.71 -15.93 38.28
C ASP A 196 8.56 -14.66 38.51
N GLY A 197 7.95 -13.47 38.38
CA GLY A 197 8.60 -12.17 38.53
C GLY A 197 9.42 -11.73 37.31
N ARG A 198 9.48 -12.53 36.23
CA ARG A 198 10.19 -12.12 35.02
C ARG A 198 9.41 -11.06 34.27
N LYS A 199 10.09 -9.96 33.95
CA LYS A 199 9.59 -8.91 33.06
C LYS A 199 9.97 -9.22 31.63
N VAL A 200 9.00 -9.25 30.73
CA VAL A 200 9.20 -9.53 29.31
C VAL A 200 8.66 -8.38 28.48
N ALA A 201 9.47 -7.93 27.53
CA ALA A 201 9.09 -6.94 26.54
C ALA A 201 8.18 -7.57 25.48
N TRP A 202 6.94 -7.08 25.38
CA TRP A 202 6.01 -7.41 24.31
C TRP A 202 6.13 -6.35 23.22
N THR A 203 6.96 -6.62 22.21
CA THR A 203 7.02 -5.78 21.01
C THR A 203 5.72 -5.90 20.19
N PRO A 204 5.44 -4.93 19.31
CA PRO A 204 4.33 -5.05 18.37
C PRO A 204 4.40 -6.33 17.52
N LYS A 205 5.58 -6.69 16.97
CA LYS A 205 5.76 -7.97 16.26
C LYS A 205 5.46 -9.18 17.13
N TYR A 206 6.00 -9.24 18.35
CA TYR A 206 5.72 -10.35 19.26
C TYR A 206 4.22 -10.46 19.61
N SER A 207 3.55 -9.32 19.79
CA SER A 207 2.11 -9.29 20.06
C SER A 207 1.30 -9.84 18.88
N MET A 208 1.67 -9.48 17.64
CA MET A 208 1.07 -10.01 16.42
C MET A 208 1.28 -11.52 16.28
N ASP A 209 2.52 -11.98 16.45
CA ASP A 209 2.88 -13.39 16.35
C ASP A 209 2.13 -14.22 17.42
N ASN A 210 2.02 -13.68 18.65
CA ASN A 210 1.23 -14.30 19.71
C ASN A 210 -0.26 -14.35 19.37
N MET A 211 -0.82 -13.34 18.68
CA MET A 211 -2.22 -13.36 18.24
C MET A 211 -2.46 -14.44 17.18
N ASN A 212 -1.53 -14.60 16.23
CA ASN A 212 -1.57 -15.70 15.27
C ASN A 212 -1.57 -17.06 15.97
N MET A 213 -0.63 -17.27 16.89
CA MET A 213 -0.53 -18.51 17.67
C MET A 213 -1.77 -18.76 18.53
N THR A 214 -2.23 -17.76 19.28
CA THR A 214 -3.38 -17.91 20.19
C THR A 214 -4.66 -18.25 19.41
N SER A 215 -4.92 -17.55 18.31
CA SER A 215 -6.10 -17.84 17.48
C SER A 215 -6.07 -19.24 16.88
N TRP A 216 -4.87 -19.72 16.51
CA TRP A 216 -4.67 -21.06 15.98
C TRP A 216 -4.83 -22.14 17.07
N ASP A 217 -4.26 -21.92 18.25
CA ASP A 217 -4.36 -22.82 19.40
C ASP A 217 -5.81 -22.98 19.87
N GLU A 218 -6.62 -21.91 19.80
CA GLU A 218 -8.06 -21.95 20.10
C GLU A 218 -8.83 -22.84 19.11
N GLU A 219 -8.51 -22.77 17.81
CA GLU A 219 -9.10 -23.62 16.78
C GLU A 219 -8.66 -25.08 16.93
N GLN A 220 -7.37 -25.33 17.19
CA GLN A 220 -6.86 -26.66 17.52
C GLN A 220 -7.55 -27.23 18.77
N SER A 221 -7.70 -26.43 19.82
CA SER A 221 -8.39 -26.84 21.05
C SER A 221 -9.85 -27.21 20.80
N ARG A 222 -10.54 -26.49 19.90
CA ARG A 222 -11.90 -26.83 19.47
C ARG A 222 -11.97 -28.18 18.75
N LEU A 223 -10.99 -28.47 17.87
CA LEU A 223 -10.87 -29.80 17.24
C LEU A 223 -10.66 -30.91 18.28
N MET A 224 -9.81 -30.68 19.28
CA MET A 224 -9.58 -31.64 20.36
C MET A 224 -10.83 -31.88 21.19
N GLN A 225 -11.59 -30.82 21.48
CA GLN A 225 -12.84 -30.92 22.22
C GLN A 225 -13.84 -31.78 21.48
N TRP A 226 -14.03 -31.56 20.17
CA TRP A 226 -14.91 -32.40 19.36
C TRP A 226 -14.44 -33.85 19.27
N LYS A 227 -13.14 -34.10 19.15
CA LYS A 227 -12.58 -35.46 19.19
C LYS A 227 -12.86 -36.13 20.56
N LYS A 228 -12.71 -35.39 21.66
CA LYS A 228 -13.02 -35.88 23.00
C LYS A 228 -14.51 -36.19 23.15
N GLU A 229 -15.39 -35.29 22.74
CA GLU A 229 -16.84 -35.49 22.78
C GLU A 229 -17.27 -36.70 21.96
N LEU A 230 -16.69 -36.89 20.78
CA LEU A 230 -16.91 -38.06 19.94
C LEU A 230 -16.56 -39.36 20.68
N ASN A 231 -15.37 -39.42 21.28
CA ASN A 231 -14.92 -40.57 22.06
C ASN A 231 -15.81 -40.83 23.29
N GLU A 232 -16.21 -39.78 24.04
CA GLU A 232 -17.06 -39.91 25.22
C GLU A 232 -18.47 -40.40 24.89
N VAL A 233 -19.03 -39.98 23.76
CA VAL A 233 -20.32 -40.47 23.28
C VAL A 233 -20.23 -41.95 22.91
N GLN A 234 -19.17 -42.34 22.21
CA GLN A 234 -18.93 -43.73 21.84
C GLN A 234 -18.71 -44.62 23.06
N ASP A 235 -17.86 -44.21 24.00
CA ASP A 235 -17.55 -45.01 25.18
C ASP A 235 -18.79 -45.21 26.09
N ARG A 236 -19.69 -44.23 26.15
CA ARG A 236 -20.96 -44.36 26.86
C ARG A 236 -21.94 -45.29 26.16
N PHE A 237 -21.96 -45.30 24.83
CA PHE A 237 -22.90 -46.10 24.06
C PHE A 237 -22.41 -47.54 23.84
N LYS A 238 -21.11 -47.79 23.77
CA LYS A 238 -20.50 -49.10 23.47
C LYS A 238 -21.00 -50.26 24.35
N PRO A 239 -21.17 -50.13 25.68
CA PRO A 239 -21.76 -51.21 26.50
C PRO A 239 -23.24 -51.47 26.14
N LYS A 240 -23.98 -50.41 25.78
CA LYS A 240 -25.39 -50.49 25.40
C LYS A 240 -25.57 -51.07 24.01
N GLU A 241 -24.63 -50.81 23.10
CA GLU A 241 -24.57 -51.42 21.77
C GLU A 241 -24.46 -52.94 21.86
N GLY A 242 -23.58 -53.46 22.74
CA GLY A 242 -23.48 -54.90 22.99
C GLY A 242 -24.81 -55.52 23.42
N ARG A 243 -25.51 -54.89 24.37
CA ARG A 243 -26.85 -55.30 24.81
C ARG A 243 -27.89 -55.20 23.70
N MET A 244 -27.83 -54.14 22.89
CA MET A 244 -28.72 -53.95 21.75
C MET A 244 -28.56 -55.09 20.74
N LEU A 245 -27.33 -55.45 20.38
CA LEU A 245 -27.03 -56.53 19.44
C LEU A 245 -27.53 -57.90 19.95
N GLU A 246 -27.36 -58.20 21.25
CA GLU A 246 -27.92 -59.40 21.88
C GLU A 246 -29.46 -59.47 21.76
N LEU A 247 -30.12 -58.32 21.99
CA LEU A 247 -31.56 -58.20 21.88
C LEU A 247 -32.04 -58.28 20.42
N GLU A 248 -31.26 -57.78 19.47
CA GLU A 248 -31.56 -57.91 18.04
C GLU A 248 -31.47 -59.35 17.54
N ASP A 249 -30.45 -60.12 17.93
CA ASP A 249 -30.35 -61.56 17.65
C ASP A 249 -31.53 -62.33 18.28
N SER A 250 -31.90 -61.99 19.51
CA SER A 250 -33.08 -62.55 20.19
C SER A 250 -34.40 -62.16 19.51
N ASN A 251 -34.48 -60.97 18.93
CA ASN A 251 -35.64 -60.51 18.15
C ASN A 251 -35.78 -61.31 16.86
N GLN A 252 -34.68 -61.53 16.14
CA GLN A 252 -34.64 -62.33 14.91
C GLN A 252 -35.09 -63.77 15.17
N LYS A 253 -34.65 -64.35 16.30
CA LYS A 253 -35.08 -65.67 16.76
C LYS A 253 -36.51 -65.71 17.33
N LYS A 254 -37.20 -64.56 17.39
CA LYS A 254 -38.58 -64.38 17.91
C LYS A 254 -38.76 -64.81 19.37
N ILE A 255 -37.71 -64.71 20.18
CA ILE A 255 -37.69 -65.15 21.60
C ILE A 255 -37.78 -64.00 22.62
N LEU A 256 -37.88 -62.74 22.17
CA LEU A 256 -37.96 -61.59 23.07
C LEU A 256 -39.25 -61.54 23.90
N THR A 257 -39.10 -61.26 25.19
CA THR A 257 -40.20 -60.87 26.08
C THR A 257 -40.73 -59.48 25.75
N LYS A 258 -41.94 -59.14 26.24
CA LYS A 258 -42.51 -57.78 26.08
C LYS A 258 -41.60 -56.69 26.66
N LYS A 259 -40.94 -56.97 27.79
CA LYS A 259 -40.03 -56.01 28.46
C LYS A 259 -38.78 -55.77 27.61
N GLU A 260 -38.19 -56.83 27.07
CA GLU A 260 -37.00 -56.72 26.23
C GLU A 260 -37.30 -56.07 24.86
N LYS A 261 -38.53 -56.17 24.33
CA LYS A 261 -38.96 -55.39 23.16
C LYS A 261 -38.98 -53.89 23.41
N ILE A 262 -39.38 -53.47 24.61
CA ILE A 262 -39.36 -52.06 25.01
C ILE A 262 -37.90 -51.60 25.15
N GLU A 263 -37.08 -52.37 25.87
CA GLU A 263 -35.64 -52.11 26.04
C GLU A 263 -34.92 -51.98 24.68
N LEU A 264 -35.20 -52.89 23.73
CA LEU A 264 -34.64 -52.82 22.39
C LEU A 264 -35.05 -51.55 21.63
N ASN A 265 -36.31 -51.13 21.75
CA ASN A 265 -36.77 -49.89 21.11
C ASN A 265 -36.11 -48.65 21.72
N ASP A 266 -35.94 -48.61 23.05
CA ASP A 266 -35.27 -47.52 23.75
C ASP A 266 -33.79 -47.44 23.33
N LEU A 267 -33.10 -48.58 23.28
CA LEU A 267 -31.71 -48.67 22.81
C LEU A 267 -31.57 -48.24 21.35
N ARG A 268 -32.51 -48.61 20.47
CA ARG A 268 -32.55 -48.14 19.07
C ARG A 268 -32.75 -46.65 18.96
N HIS A 269 -33.61 -46.07 19.80
CA HIS A 269 -33.83 -44.64 19.83
C HIS A 269 -32.55 -43.91 20.29
N GLU A 270 -31.89 -44.42 21.33
CA GLU A 270 -30.61 -43.90 21.80
C GLU A 270 -29.52 -44.03 20.73
N ALA A 271 -29.41 -45.18 20.04
CA ALA A 271 -28.47 -45.41 18.95
C ALA A 271 -28.63 -44.37 17.82
N ARG A 272 -29.87 -44.09 17.43
CA ARG A 272 -30.18 -43.07 16.40
C ARG A 272 -29.78 -41.67 16.87
N SER A 273 -30.03 -41.34 18.14
CA SER A 273 -29.64 -40.06 18.73
C SER A 273 -28.12 -39.89 18.75
N VAL A 274 -27.40 -40.92 19.19
CA VAL A 274 -25.93 -40.98 19.19
C VAL A 274 -25.38 -40.80 17.79
N SER A 275 -25.86 -41.60 16.82
CA SER A 275 -25.41 -41.50 15.42
C SER A 275 -25.67 -40.12 14.80
N GLY A 276 -26.81 -39.50 15.12
CA GLY A 276 -27.12 -38.14 14.70
C GLY A 276 -26.14 -37.11 15.26
N TYR A 277 -25.79 -37.24 16.54
CA TYR A 277 -24.81 -36.37 17.20
C TYR A 277 -23.39 -36.57 16.65
N GLU A 278 -22.96 -37.81 16.45
CA GLU A 278 -21.66 -38.11 15.82
C GLU A 278 -21.57 -37.52 14.41
N LYS A 279 -22.63 -37.64 13.61
CA LYS A 279 -22.70 -37.02 12.27
C LYS A 279 -22.51 -35.51 12.34
N GLN A 280 -23.13 -34.84 13.32
CA GLN A 280 -22.98 -33.41 13.54
C GLN A 280 -21.53 -33.05 13.92
N ILE A 281 -20.90 -33.81 14.83
CA ILE A 281 -19.50 -33.61 15.19
C ILE A 281 -18.59 -33.76 13.97
N HIS A 282 -18.76 -34.82 13.18
CA HIS A 282 -17.97 -35.02 11.96
C HIS A 282 -18.10 -33.85 10.97
N GLN A 283 -19.31 -33.30 10.81
CA GLN A 283 -19.54 -32.12 9.97
C GLN A 283 -18.85 -30.87 10.51
N ASN A 284 -18.90 -30.65 11.82
CA ASN A 284 -18.26 -29.51 12.48
C ASN A 284 -16.72 -29.58 12.36
N VAL A 285 -16.14 -30.75 12.66
CA VAL A 285 -14.70 -31.00 12.49
C VAL A 285 -14.31 -30.70 11.05
N ARG A 286 -15.04 -31.26 10.08
CA ARG A 286 -14.76 -31.05 8.66
C ARG A 286 -14.75 -29.57 8.29
N SER A 287 -15.83 -28.85 8.60
CA SER A 287 -15.96 -27.42 8.26
C SER A 287 -14.79 -26.62 8.83
N LEU A 288 -14.46 -26.82 10.11
CA LEU A 288 -13.34 -26.10 10.74
C LEU A 288 -12.00 -26.48 10.11
N THR A 289 -11.76 -27.76 9.84
CA THR A 289 -10.49 -28.20 9.23
C THR A 289 -10.32 -27.69 7.79
N GLU A 290 -11.41 -27.57 7.03
CA GLU A 290 -11.39 -26.97 5.69
C GLU A 290 -11.04 -25.48 5.78
N ASP A 291 -11.65 -24.75 6.73
CA ASP A 291 -11.34 -23.33 6.97
C ASP A 291 -9.89 -23.12 7.42
N MET A 292 -9.44 -23.92 8.41
CA MET A 292 -8.05 -23.91 8.89
C MET A 292 -7.06 -24.24 7.76
N TYR A 293 -7.37 -25.23 6.93
CA TYR A 293 -6.54 -25.61 5.78
C TYR A 293 -6.41 -24.47 4.77
N ASN A 294 -7.54 -23.86 4.39
CA ASN A 294 -7.57 -22.76 3.44
C ASN A 294 -6.80 -21.56 3.96
N ARG A 295 -6.99 -21.21 5.24
CA ARG A 295 -6.24 -20.13 5.89
C ARG A 295 -4.75 -20.41 5.93
N PHE A 296 -4.35 -21.62 6.32
CA PHE A 296 -2.94 -21.99 6.35
C PHE A 296 -2.31 -21.93 4.96
N LYS A 297 -3.03 -22.40 3.93
CA LYS A 297 -2.55 -22.37 2.55
C LYS A 297 -2.35 -20.94 2.03
N LYS A 298 -3.21 -20.00 2.44
CA LYS A 298 -3.17 -18.60 2.01
C LYS A 298 -2.09 -17.81 2.75
N HIS A 299 -1.99 -17.98 4.07
CA HIS A 299 -1.13 -17.18 4.96
C HIS A 299 0.01 -18.01 5.54
N LYS A 300 0.72 -18.74 4.68
CA LYS A 300 1.75 -19.67 5.12
C LYS A 300 2.83 -18.93 5.91
N PRO A 301 3.27 -19.48 7.06
CA PRO A 301 4.46 -18.95 7.71
C PRO A 301 5.67 -19.24 6.82
N GLU A 302 6.64 -18.33 6.78
CA GLU A 302 7.89 -18.59 6.08
C GLU A 302 8.57 -19.83 6.69
N ALA A 303 8.72 -20.88 5.86
CA ALA A 303 9.38 -22.12 6.25
C ALA A 303 10.90 -21.94 6.17
N ASP A 304 11.46 -21.30 7.19
CA ASP A 304 12.90 -21.05 7.35
C ASP A 304 13.68 -22.32 7.73
N THR A 305 13.03 -23.31 8.34
CA THR A 305 13.68 -24.57 8.76
C THR A 305 13.30 -25.78 7.90
N ILE A 306 14.24 -26.73 7.78
CA ILE A 306 14.03 -28.03 7.12
C ILE A 306 12.86 -28.78 7.77
N GLU A 307 12.71 -28.64 9.08
CA GLU A 307 11.64 -29.25 9.86
C GLU A 307 10.26 -28.71 9.47
N LYS A 308 10.10 -27.38 9.37
CA LYS A 308 8.86 -26.74 8.91
C LYS A 308 8.50 -27.16 7.48
N LYS A 309 9.47 -27.23 6.57
CA LYS A 309 9.25 -27.73 5.20
C LYS A 309 8.82 -29.19 5.18
N GLY A 310 9.40 -30.03 6.04
CA GLY A 310 9.02 -31.43 6.20
C GLY A 310 7.60 -31.60 6.74
N MET A 311 7.20 -30.79 7.73
CA MET A 311 5.83 -30.76 8.25
C MET A 311 4.83 -30.32 7.20
N GLU A 312 5.12 -29.26 6.43
CA GLU A 312 4.24 -28.79 5.36
C GLU A 312 4.02 -29.86 4.29
N LYS A 313 5.10 -30.53 3.85
CA LYS A 313 5.00 -31.60 2.84
C LYS A 313 4.12 -32.75 3.36
N LYS A 314 4.38 -33.23 4.57
CA LYS A 314 3.56 -34.30 5.19
C LYS A 314 2.11 -33.87 5.33
N PHE A 315 1.87 -32.65 5.79
CA PHE A 315 0.52 -32.11 5.94
C PHE A 315 -0.21 -32.07 4.59
N LYS A 316 0.44 -31.61 3.53
CA LYS A 316 -0.15 -31.60 2.18
C LYS A 316 -0.53 -33.00 1.71
N GLU A 317 0.38 -33.97 1.85
CA GLU A 317 0.14 -35.37 1.49
C GLU A 317 -1.05 -35.95 2.28
N GLN A 318 -1.12 -35.69 3.58
CA GLN A 318 -2.20 -36.18 4.43
C GLN A 318 -3.55 -35.49 4.17
N MET A 319 -3.54 -34.22 3.78
CA MET A 319 -4.76 -33.51 3.37
C MET A 319 -5.26 -33.96 2.00
N GLU A 320 -4.37 -34.34 1.08
CA GLU A 320 -4.76 -34.99 -0.18
C GLU A 320 -5.45 -36.33 0.11
N LEU A 321 -4.87 -37.16 0.99
CA LEU A 321 -5.50 -38.41 1.44
C LEU A 321 -6.86 -38.18 2.11
N ALA A 322 -6.96 -37.18 2.99
CA ALA A 322 -8.24 -36.82 3.63
C ALA A 322 -9.29 -36.38 2.61
N GLY A 323 -8.89 -35.68 1.55
CA GLY A 323 -9.76 -35.27 0.45
C GLY A 323 -10.19 -36.44 -0.45
N GLU A 324 -9.34 -37.43 -0.67
CA GLU A 324 -9.72 -38.68 -1.35
C GLU A 324 -10.71 -39.50 -0.52
N GLU A 325 -10.44 -39.66 0.78
CA GLU A 325 -11.34 -40.35 1.70
C GLU A 325 -12.71 -39.65 1.77
N GLN A 326 -12.74 -38.31 1.69
CA GLN A 326 -13.99 -37.56 1.65
C GLN A 326 -14.86 -37.93 0.44
N LYS A 327 -14.25 -38.13 -0.73
CA LYS A 327 -14.99 -38.52 -1.95
C LYS A 327 -15.64 -39.88 -1.78
N GLU A 328 -14.96 -40.82 -1.11
CA GLU A 328 -15.52 -42.13 -0.81
C GLU A 328 -16.63 -42.06 0.24
N ILE A 329 -16.46 -41.24 1.29
CA ILE A 329 -17.51 -40.95 2.28
C ILE A 329 -18.75 -40.37 1.59
N ASP A 330 -18.60 -39.40 0.69
CA ASP A 330 -19.71 -38.77 -0.02
C ASP A 330 -20.42 -39.76 -0.96
N LYS A 331 -19.68 -40.65 -1.62
CA LYS A 331 -20.25 -41.74 -2.43
C LYS A 331 -21.06 -42.71 -1.57
N LEU A 332 -20.52 -43.14 -0.43
CA LEU A 332 -21.21 -44.04 0.50
C LEU A 332 -22.46 -43.38 1.08
N ARG A 333 -22.39 -42.11 1.45
CA ARG A 333 -23.55 -41.34 1.93
C ARG A 333 -24.67 -41.33 0.90
N LYS A 334 -24.38 -41.06 -0.37
CA LYS A 334 -25.37 -41.10 -1.46
C LYS A 334 -25.98 -42.49 -1.65
N LYS A 335 -25.20 -43.56 -1.47
CA LYS A 335 -25.72 -44.95 -1.51
C LYS A 335 -26.67 -45.22 -0.36
N VAL A 336 -26.33 -44.78 0.86
CA VAL A 336 -27.20 -44.91 2.04
C VAL A 336 -28.50 -44.14 1.84
N GLU A 337 -28.44 -42.90 1.36
CA GLU A 337 -29.63 -42.08 1.04
C GLU A 337 -30.53 -42.77 0.01
N ALA A 338 -29.94 -43.33 -1.05
CA ALA A 338 -30.69 -44.07 -2.06
C ALA A 338 -31.31 -45.38 -1.54
N LEU A 339 -30.70 -46.01 -0.54
CA LEU A 339 -31.25 -47.20 0.12
C LEU A 339 -32.38 -46.86 1.08
N ASP A 340 -32.27 -45.74 1.81
CA ASP A 340 -33.34 -45.24 2.66
C ASP A 340 -34.59 -44.92 1.81
N ASP A 341 -34.41 -44.24 0.66
CA ASP A 341 -35.47 -43.99 -0.31
C ASP A 341 -36.12 -45.26 -0.88
N LYS A 342 -35.33 -46.34 -1.03
CA LYS A 342 -35.84 -47.65 -1.46
C LYS A 342 -36.59 -48.34 -0.32
N TYR A 343 -36.10 -48.26 0.90
CA TYR A 343 -36.72 -48.84 2.09
C TYR A 343 -38.13 -48.29 2.31
N ASP A 344 -38.29 -46.96 2.15
CA ASP A 344 -39.58 -46.28 2.30
C ASP A 344 -40.62 -46.74 1.24
N LYS A 345 -40.15 -47.18 0.08
CA LYS A 345 -40.99 -47.65 -1.05
C LYS A 345 -41.15 -49.18 -1.12
N ALA A 346 -40.45 -49.92 -0.27
CA ALA A 346 -40.38 -51.38 -0.32
C ALA A 346 -41.56 -52.09 0.40
N SER A 347 -41.91 -53.28 -0.07
CA SER A 347 -42.87 -54.15 0.63
C SER A 347 -42.27 -54.75 1.91
N GLU A 348 -43.09 -55.21 2.85
CA GLU A 348 -42.64 -55.79 4.14
C GLU A 348 -41.61 -56.93 3.97
N SER A 349 -41.72 -57.72 2.90
CA SER A 349 -40.80 -58.82 2.60
C SER A 349 -39.46 -58.36 2.01
N GLN A 350 -39.39 -57.14 1.48
CA GLN A 350 -38.17 -56.54 0.89
C GLN A 350 -37.42 -55.66 1.89
N LYS A 351 -38.13 -55.13 2.89
CA LYS A 351 -37.54 -54.26 3.93
C LYS A 351 -36.39 -54.93 4.67
N SER A 352 -36.48 -56.22 4.99
CA SER A 352 -35.43 -56.88 5.77
C SER A 352 -34.08 -56.94 5.05
N SER A 353 -34.04 -57.18 3.73
CA SER A 353 -32.77 -57.23 3.00
C SER A 353 -32.19 -55.84 2.76
N ILE A 354 -33.05 -54.83 2.56
CA ILE A 354 -32.63 -53.44 2.41
C ILE A 354 -32.08 -52.91 3.74
N GLU A 355 -32.65 -53.33 4.87
CA GLU A 355 -32.20 -52.94 6.21
C GLU A 355 -30.80 -53.51 6.52
N GLU A 356 -30.54 -54.77 6.14
CA GLU A 356 -29.23 -55.41 6.28
C GLU A 356 -28.16 -54.72 5.42
N GLU A 357 -28.46 -54.43 4.14
CA GLU A 357 -27.55 -53.68 3.25
C GLU A 357 -27.32 -52.23 3.73
N SER A 358 -28.35 -51.57 4.26
CA SER A 358 -28.24 -50.21 4.83
C SER A 358 -27.38 -50.20 6.09
N GLN A 359 -27.50 -51.20 6.96
CA GLN A 359 -26.68 -51.33 8.17
C GLN A 359 -25.19 -51.49 7.83
N GLU A 360 -24.85 -52.33 6.86
CA GLU A 360 -23.46 -52.55 6.44
C GLU A 360 -22.83 -51.25 5.88
N LEU A 361 -23.53 -50.57 4.98
CA LEU A 361 -23.07 -49.32 4.39
C LEU A 361 -22.97 -48.17 5.40
N ARG A 362 -23.90 -48.10 6.36
CA ARG A 362 -23.82 -47.14 7.48
C ARG A 362 -22.61 -47.43 8.36
N GLY A 363 -22.30 -48.70 8.63
CA GLY A 363 -21.11 -49.11 9.37
C GLY A 363 -19.80 -48.74 8.66
N GLU A 364 -19.73 -48.95 7.33
CA GLU A 364 -18.57 -48.53 6.54
C GLU A 364 -18.43 -47.00 6.52
N LEU A 365 -19.52 -46.28 6.24
CA LEU A 365 -19.56 -44.82 6.24
C LEU A 365 -19.06 -44.25 7.58
N TYR A 366 -19.51 -44.83 8.68
CA TYR A 366 -19.10 -44.45 10.02
C TYR A 366 -17.60 -44.65 10.24
N LYS A 367 -17.09 -45.86 9.97
CA LYS A 367 -15.68 -46.20 10.15
C LYS A 367 -14.77 -45.25 9.36
N ARG A 368 -15.14 -44.94 8.11
CA ARG A 368 -14.41 -44.00 7.27
C ARG A 368 -14.46 -42.57 7.80
N SER A 369 -15.64 -42.09 8.19
CA SER A 369 -15.81 -40.75 8.78
C SER A 369 -14.98 -40.57 10.05
N ARG A 370 -14.92 -41.63 10.88
CA ARG A 370 -14.07 -41.66 12.08
C ARG A 370 -12.59 -41.60 11.74
N ASN A 371 -12.11 -42.48 10.86
CA ASN A 371 -10.69 -42.52 10.48
C ASN A 371 -10.25 -41.18 9.88
N GLN A 372 -11.09 -40.58 9.04
CA GLN A 372 -10.82 -39.26 8.49
C GLN A 372 -10.75 -38.19 9.58
N THR A 373 -11.69 -38.20 10.53
CA THR A 373 -11.70 -37.28 11.69
C THR A 373 -10.43 -37.42 12.53
N GLU A 374 -10.01 -38.65 12.83
CA GLU A 374 -8.79 -38.92 13.57
C GLU A 374 -7.56 -38.38 12.83
N LEU A 375 -7.49 -38.64 11.52
CA LEU A 375 -6.41 -38.17 10.65
C LEU A 375 -6.32 -36.64 10.60
N VAL A 376 -7.42 -35.94 10.30
CA VAL A 376 -7.40 -34.48 10.19
C VAL A 376 -7.07 -33.83 11.52
N VAL A 377 -7.64 -34.32 12.63
CA VAL A 377 -7.34 -33.77 13.95
C VAL A 377 -5.85 -33.95 14.25
N GLU A 378 -5.28 -35.15 14.05
CA GLU A 378 -3.85 -35.43 14.27
C GLU A 378 -2.92 -34.50 13.47
N ASN A 379 -3.26 -34.26 12.21
CA ASN A 379 -2.48 -33.38 11.34
C ASN A 379 -2.46 -31.93 11.84
N PHE A 380 -3.59 -31.42 12.34
CA PHE A 380 -3.66 -30.05 12.85
C PHE A 380 -3.03 -29.89 14.22
N GLN A 381 -2.93 -30.93 15.07
CA GLN A 381 -2.42 -30.78 16.45
C GLN A 381 -1.00 -30.21 16.52
N ASN A 382 -0.15 -30.55 15.54
CA ASN A 382 1.26 -30.16 15.52
C ASN A 382 1.57 -29.13 14.42
N MET A 383 0.53 -28.56 13.81
CA MET A 383 0.70 -27.64 12.70
C MET A 383 1.07 -26.24 13.22
N PRO A 384 2.10 -25.58 12.66
CA PRO A 384 2.44 -24.22 13.06
C PRO A 384 1.30 -23.25 12.69
N ALA A 385 1.16 -22.19 13.49
CA ALA A 385 0.17 -21.16 13.23
C ALA A 385 0.47 -20.42 11.91
N PRO A 386 -0.56 -20.13 11.09
CA PRO A 386 -0.39 -19.27 9.92
C PRO A 386 -0.32 -17.79 10.29
N ASN A 387 0.22 -16.98 9.39
CA ASN A 387 0.34 -15.53 9.54
C ASN A 387 -0.98 -14.82 9.25
N THR A 388 -2.06 -15.19 9.93
CA THR A 388 -3.42 -14.62 9.72
C THR A 388 -3.44 -13.11 9.93
N TRP A 389 -2.70 -12.63 10.91
CA TRP A 389 -2.39 -11.24 11.16
C TRP A 389 -1.02 -10.91 10.57
N ALA A 390 -0.96 -9.86 9.77
CA ALA A 390 0.26 -9.27 9.25
C ALA A 390 0.36 -7.80 9.66
N SER A 391 1.55 -7.21 9.60
CA SER A 391 1.65 -5.77 9.79
C SER A 391 0.94 -5.05 8.64
N ALA A 392 0.34 -3.89 8.92
CA ALA A 392 -0.34 -3.11 7.89
C ALA A 392 0.61 -2.69 6.74
N ASP A 393 1.90 -2.57 7.03
CA ASP A 393 2.93 -2.19 6.05
C ASP A 393 3.29 -3.34 5.11
N GLU A 394 3.53 -4.55 5.65
CA GLU A 394 3.74 -5.77 4.83
C GLU A 394 2.49 -6.09 4.00
N PHE A 395 1.31 -5.95 4.61
CA PHE A 395 0.03 -6.13 3.90
C PHE A 395 -0.15 -5.09 2.79
N ALA A 396 0.14 -3.81 3.09
CA ALA A 396 0.07 -2.74 2.09
C ALA A 396 1.03 -3.01 0.94
N GLN A 397 2.26 -3.44 1.22
CA GLN A 397 3.27 -3.73 0.20
C GLN A 397 2.73 -4.72 -0.83
N GLU A 398 2.18 -5.86 -0.40
CA GLU A 398 1.63 -6.86 -1.32
C GLU A 398 0.49 -6.28 -2.18
N LYS A 399 -0.48 -5.60 -1.53
CA LYS A 399 -1.67 -5.06 -2.19
C LYS A 399 -1.38 -3.90 -3.13
N VAL A 400 -0.52 -2.98 -2.72
CA VAL A 400 -0.10 -1.84 -3.52
C VAL A 400 0.72 -2.32 -4.71
N SER A 401 1.62 -3.29 -4.53
CA SER A 401 2.36 -3.87 -5.65
C SER A 401 1.46 -4.51 -6.70
N ASP A 402 0.44 -5.25 -6.28
CA ASP A 402 -0.57 -5.81 -7.19
C ASP A 402 -1.34 -4.68 -7.91
N SER A 403 -1.72 -3.62 -7.18
CA SER A 403 -2.48 -2.48 -7.73
C SER A 403 -1.68 -1.72 -8.79
N ILE A 404 -0.39 -1.49 -8.52
CA ILE A 404 0.53 -0.80 -9.43
C ILE A 404 0.83 -1.66 -10.64
N MET A 405 1.04 -2.97 -10.46
CA MET A 405 1.19 -3.89 -11.57
C MET A 405 -0.03 -3.83 -12.50
N GLU A 406 -1.25 -3.88 -11.95
CA GLU A 406 -2.47 -3.83 -12.75
C GLU A 406 -2.62 -2.50 -13.51
N ALA A 407 -2.32 -1.37 -12.85
CA ALA A 407 -2.37 -0.05 -13.45
C ALA A 407 -1.28 0.17 -14.51
N ALA A 408 -0.05 -0.30 -14.25
CA ALA A 408 1.05 -0.26 -15.21
C ALA A 408 0.77 -1.12 -16.43
N LEU A 409 0.15 -2.31 -16.25
CA LEU A 409 -0.27 -3.17 -17.35
C LEU A 409 -1.35 -2.54 -18.21
N HIS A 410 -2.30 -1.80 -17.62
CA HIS A 410 -3.25 -0.99 -18.38
C HIS A 410 -2.52 0.07 -19.23
N GLY A 411 -1.68 0.89 -18.60
CA GLY A 411 -0.92 1.93 -19.31
C GLY A 411 -0.07 1.37 -20.44
N PHE A 412 0.60 0.24 -20.22
CA PHE A 412 1.41 -0.42 -21.24
C PHE A 412 0.57 -0.99 -22.38
N LYS A 413 -0.60 -1.58 -22.12
CA LYS A 413 -1.47 -2.10 -23.18
C LYS A 413 -2.01 -1.00 -24.10
N GLU A 414 -2.37 0.14 -23.52
CA GLU A 414 -2.92 1.27 -24.27
C GLU A 414 -1.83 2.07 -24.99
N TYR A 415 -0.67 2.27 -24.37
CA TYR A 415 0.33 3.25 -24.82
C TYR A 415 1.74 2.66 -25.04
N GLY A 416 1.94 1.38 -24.78
CA GLY A 416 3.24 0.69 -24.88
C GLY A 416 4.30 1.33 -23.99
N GLU A 417 5.52 1.43 -24.51
CA GLU A 417 6.62 2.11 -23.81
C GLU A 417 6.43 3.63 -23.64
N LYS A 418 5.37 4.21 -24.22
CA LYS A 418 5.01 5.63 -24.04
C LYS A 418 3.97 5.82 -22.94
N ALA A 419 3.67 4.77 -22.17
CA ALA A 419 2.86 4.90 -20.98
C ALA A 419 3.48 5.95 -20.02
N PRO A 420 2.65 6.69 -19.28
CA PRO A 420 3.10 7.48 -18.13
C PRO A 420 3.84 6.61 -17.10
N ILE A 421 4.72 7.25 -16.33
CA ILE A 421 5.49 6.61 -15.26
C ILE A 421 4.66 6.69 -13.98
N ILE A 422 4.39 5.56 -13.34
CA ILE A 422 3.77 5.52 -12.01
C ILE A 422 4.88 5.70 -10.98
N SER A 423 4.85 6.81 -10.25
CA SER A 423 5.84 7.18 -9.25
C SER A 423 5.20 7.19 -7.86
N ILE A 424 5.60 6.26 -7.00
CA ILE A 424 5.09 6.18 -5.62
C ILE A 424 5.84 7.15 -4.72
N GLU A 425 5.12 7.89 -3.88
CA GLU A 425 5.64 8.91 -2.99
C GLU A 425 5.58 8.53 -1.51
N ASN A 426 6.69 8.76 -0.81
CA ASN A 426 6.71 8.73 0.65
C ASN A 426 5.95 9.93 1.23
N VAL A 427 4.98 9.72 2.13
CA VAL A 427 4.16 10.81 2.69
C VAL A 427 4.55 11.13 4.12
N TYR A 428 4.12 10.33 5.09
CA TYR A 428 4.54 10.51 6.48
C TYR A 428 5.32 9.29 6.91
N PRO A 429 6.45 9.43 7.60
CA PRO A 429 7.25 8.26 7.97
C PRO A 429 6.47 7.20 8.74
N GLU A 430 5.43 7.59 9.48
CA GLU A 430 4.50 6.70 10.21
C GLU A 430 3.48 5.96 9.35
N PHE A 431 3.26 6.40 8.11
CA PHE A 431 2.29 5.81 7.22
C PHE A 431 2.86 4.55 6.57
N THR A 432 1.97 3.69 6.08
CA THR A 432 2.39 2.52 5.29
C THR A 432 3.23 2.96 4.09
N LEU A 433 4.27 2.20 3.80
CA LEU A 433 5.13 2.31 2.62
C LEU A 433 5.85 3.65 2.48
N SER A 434 5.99 4.40 3.57
CA SER A 434 6.58 5.75 3.56
C SER A 434 8.03 5.82 4.05
N ARG A 435 8.60 4.69 4.51
CA ARG A 435 10.04 4.57 4.81
C ARG A 435 10.78 4.06 3.58
N ALA A 436 12.07 4.37 3.48
CA ALA A 436 12.83 4.06 2.27
C ALA A 436 12.89 2.56 1.96
N GLU A 437 12.99 1.69 2.99
CA GLU A 437 13.04 0.24 2.77
C GLU A 437 11.69 -0.31 2.29
N SER A 438 10.59 -0.01 2.98
CA SER A 438 9.27 -0.52 2.59
C SER A 438 8.81 0.02 1.22
N LEU A 439 9.13 1.28 0.91
CA LEU A 439 8.89 1.84 -0.41
C LEU A 439 9.73 1.17 -1.49
N LYS A 440 11.02 0.92 -1.22
CA LYS A 440 11.92 0.21 -2.15
C LYS A 440 11.39 -1.18 -2.46
N ASP A 441 11.06 -1.94 -1.43
CA ASP A 441 10.61 -3.32 -1.57
C ASP A 441 9.25 -3.40 -2.29
N THR A 442 8.37 -2.42 -2.07
CA THR A 442 7.13 -2.28 -2.85
C THR A 442 7.41 -2.02 -4.33
N ILE A 443 8.36 -1.15 -4.66
CA ILE A 443 8.72 -0.86 -6.06
C ILE A 443 9.33 -2.08 -6.73
N GLU A 444 10.21 -2.79 -6.04
CA GLU A 444 10.85 -4.00 -6.57
C GLU A 444 9.82 -5.10 -6.81
N ASP A 445 8.92 -5.36 -5.86
CA ASP A 445 7.83 -6.34 -6.02
C ASP A 445 6.84 -5.93 -7.13
N SER A 446 6.47 -4.65 -7.20
CA SER A 446 5.64 -4.11 -8.30
C SER A 446 6.27 -4.36 -9.67
N ARG A 447 7.58 -4.10 -9.79
CA ARG A 447 8.33 -4.29 -11.04
C ARG A 447 8.43 -5.76 -11.41
N GLU A 448 8.72 -6.64 -10.44
CA GLU A 448 8.80 -8.08 -10.66
C GLU A 448 7.46 -8.63 -11.16
N LYS A 449 6.37 -8.31 -10.46
CA LYS A 449 5.02 -8.73 -10.83
C LYS A 449 4.63 -8.21 -12.22
N PHE A 450 4.92 -6.95 -12.52
CA PHE A 450 4.64 -6.36 -13.83
C PHE A 450 5.48 -6.98 -14.95
N ALA A 451 6.79 -7.15 -14.75
CA ALA A 451 7.67 -7.78 -15.72
C ALA A 451 7.23 -9.22 -16.03
N LYS A 452 6.85 -9.99 -15.00
CA LYS A 452 6.30 -11.33 -15.16
C LYS A 452 5.04 -11.32 -16.02
N GLU A 453 4.13 -10.39 -15.79
CA GLU A 453 2.91 -10.25 -16.58
C GLU A 453 3.18 -9.88 -18.05
N LEU A 454 4.19 -9.03 -18.33
CA LEU A 454 4.63 -8.75 -19.69
C LEU A 454 5.23 -9.98 -20.39
N VAL A 455 5.97 -10.83 -19.67
CA VAL A 455 6.50 -12.09 -20.22
C VAL A 455 5.35 -13.07 -20.51
N ASP A 456 4.46 -13.25 -19.54
CA ASP A 456 3.41 -14.27 -19.60
C ASP A 456 2.28 -13.89 -20.59
N LYS A 457 1.81 -12.64 -20.56
CA LYS A 457 0.68 -12.16 -21.36
C LYS A 457 1.13 -11.52 -22.67
N GLU A 458 2.15 -10.65 -22.64
CA GLU A 458 2.61 -9.89 -23.83
C GLU A 458 3.75 -10.59 -24.59
N LYS A 459 4.20 -11.76 -24.13
CA LYS A 459 5.27 -12.57 -24.75
C LYS A 459 6.58 -11.81 -24.95
N MET A 460 6.85 -10.87 -24.06
CA MET A 460 8.09 -10.09 -24.05
C MET A 460 9.27 -10.94 -23.53
N SER A 461 10.49 -10.67 -24.00
CA SER A 461 11.68 -11.28 -23.41
C SER A 461 11.89 -10.78 -21.97
N PRO A 462 12.35 -11.61 -21.02
CA PRO A 462 12.54 -11.20 -19.62
C PRO A 462 13.34 -9.90 -19.45
N LYS A 463 14.50 -9.80 -20.11
CA LYS A 463 15.34 -8.59 -20.06
C LYS A 463 14.59 -7.33 -20.49
N LYS A 464 13.81 -7.41 -21.56
CA LYS A 464 13.05 -6.26 -22.06
C LYS A 464 11.87 -5.92 -21.13
N ALA A 465 11.26 -6.92 -20.51
CA ALA A 465 10.22 -6.72 -19.51
C ALA A 465 10.76 -5.99 -18.27
N ASP A 466 11.95 -6.36 -17.80
CA ASP A 466 12.63 -5.69 -16.68
C ASP A 466 12.95 -4.22 -17.04
N GLU A 467 13.48 -3.96 -18.24
CA GLU A 467 13.76 -2.60 -18.73
C GLU A 467 12.49 -1.74 -18.79
N VAL A 468 11.36 -2.32 -19.23
CA VAL A 468 10.07 -1.62 -19.29
C VAL A 468 9.53 -1.37 -17.88
N ALA A 469 9.63 -2.33 -16.96
CA ALA A 469 9.21 -2.18 -15.58
C ALA A 469 10.02 -1.10 -14.85
N GLU A 470 11.35 -1.08 -15.02
CA GLU A 470 12.23 -0.05 -14.45
C GLU A 470 11.94 1.34 -15.00
N LYS A 471 11.52 1.42 -16.26
CA LYS A 471 11.13 2.68 -16.91
C LYS A 471 9.80 3.21 -16.38
N LEU A 472 8.78 2.35 -16.26
CA LEU A 472 7.40 2.75 -16.00
C LEU A 472 7.01 2.81 -14.53
N ILE A 473 7.77 2.18 -13.62
CA ILE A 473 7.48 2.16 -12.19
C ILE A 473 8.67 2.73 -11.44
N GLY A 474 8.45 3.73 -10.58
CA GLY A 474 9.51 4.39 -9.82
C GLY A 474 9.00 5.13 -8.59
N VAL A 475 9.85 6.01 -8.06
CA VAL A 475 9.57 6.77 -6.84
C VAL A 475 9.54 8.26 -7.11
N THR A 476 8.56 8.94 -6.53
CA THR A 476 8.64 10.37 -6.24
C THR A 476 9.20 10.51 -4.84
N TRP A 477 10.41 11.03 -4.69
CA TRP A 477 11.00 11.21 -3.36
C TRP A 477 10.70 12.61 -2.85
N ASP A 478 9.88 12.71 -1.80
CA ASP A 478 9.66 13.96 -1.10
C ASP A 478 10.66 14.11 0.06
N VAL A 479 11.44 15.19 -0.01
CA VAL A 479 12.53 15.47 0.93
C VAL A 479 12.06 15.99 2.28
N GLY A 480 10.90 16.65 2.36
CA GLY A 480 10.36 17.20 3.61
C GLY A 480 9.60 16.13 4.41
N HIS A 481 8.86 15.27 3.73
CA HIS A 481 8.16 14.11 4.27
C HIS A 481 9.09 13.21 5.08
N ILE A 482 10.19 12.74 4.48
CA ILE A 482 11.16 11.89 5.19
C ILE A 482 11.87 12.64 6.33
N TYR A 483 12.04 13.97 6.19
CA TYR A 483 12.68 14.80 7.21
C TYR A 483 11.87 14.84 8.52
N MET A 484 10.58 14.52 8.50
CA MET A 484 9.77 14.38 9.71
C MET A 484 10.24 13.27 10.65
N LEU A 485 11.18 12.41 10.24
CA LEU A 485 11.86 11.49 11.16
C LEU A 485 12.60 12.21 12.30
N ARG A 486 12.95 13.51 12.14
CA ARG A 486 13.59 14.32 13.17
C ARG A 486 12.81 14.31 14.50
N LYS A 487 11.47 14.34 14.47
CA LYS A 487 10.64 14.28 15.70
C LYS A 487 10.77 12.98 16.48
N HIS A 488 11.24 11.91 15.84
CA HIS A 488 11.56 10.62 16.48
C HIS A 488 13.04 10.52 16.89
N GLY A 489 13.78 11.63 16.84
CA GLY A 489 15.19 11.74 17.23
C GLY A 489 16.19 11.40 16.13
N TYR A 490 15.74 11.08 14.90
CA TYR A 490 16.65 10.77 13.78
C TYR A 490 17.53 11.97 13.45
N SER A 491 18.77 11.70 13.04
CA SER A 491 19.72 12.73 12.64
C SER A 491 19.72 12.90 11.12
N ASP A 492 20.33 13.96 10.61
CA ASP A 492 20.44 14.20 9.17
C ASP A 492 21.23 13.10 8.47
N GLU A 493 22.21 12.50 9.16
CA GLU A 493 22.94 11.32 8.67
C GLU A 493 22.05 10.08 8.59
N ASP A 494 21.07 9.94 9.47
CA ASP A 494 20.11 8.82 9.38
C ASP A 494 19.14 9.02 8.22
N ILE A 495 18.67 10.25 8.00
CA ILE A 495 17.83 10.61 6.84
C ILE A 495 18.60 10.37 5.54
N LYS A 496 19.88 10.76 5.48
CA LYS A 496 20.74 10.50 4.33
C LYS A 496 20.91 9.01 4.03
N LYS A 497 20.91 8.14 5.06
CA LYS A 497 20.90 6.67 4.85
C LYS A 497 19.60 6.20 4.22
N GLU A 498 18.44 6.74 4.62
CA GLU A 498 17.15 6.43 3.99
C GLU A 498 17.18 6.82 2.50
N VAL A 499 17.66 8.02 2.17
CA VAL A 499 17.79 8.47 0.77
C VAL A 499 18.64 7.52 -0.06
N LYS A 500 19.79 7.08 0.47
CA LYS A 500 20.71 6.18 -0.25
C LYS A 500 20.08 4.82 -0.59
N LYS A 501 19.19 4.31 0.27
CA LYS A 501 18.49 3.05 0.02
C LYS A 501 17.59 3.14 -1.21
N ILE A 502 16.89 4.27 -1.37
CA ILE A 502 15.87 4.44 -2.42
C ILE A 502 16.38 5.13 -3.70
N ALA A 503 17.53 5.81 -3.64
CA ALA A 503 18.03 6.70 -4.70
C ALA A 503 17.94 6.15 -6.13
N LYS A 504 18.24 4.85 -6.33
CA LYS A 504 18.19 4.20 -7.66
C LYS A 504 16.79 4.10 -8.26
N HIS A 505 15.76 4.13 -7.41
CA HIS A 505 14.36 4.03 -7.82
C HIS A 505 13.71 5.40 -8.03
N VAL A 506 14.36 6.49 -7.58
CA VAL A 506 13.86 7.86 -7.70
C VAL A 506 13.80 8.28 -9.17
N LYS A 507 12.60 8.61 -9.64
CA LYS A 507 12.33 9.15 -10.99
C LYS A 507 11.88 10.60 -10.96
N HIS A 508 11.31 11.03 -9.83
CA HIS A 508 10.75 12.36 -9.60
C HIS A 508 11.10 12.82 -8.17
N ILE A 509 11.19 14.13 -7.93
CA ILE A 509 11.56 14.68 -6.62
C ILE A 509 10.57 15.77 -6.25
N HIS A 510 10.06 15.72 -5.03
CA HIS A 510 9.32 16.81 -4.42
C HIS A 510 10.22 17.57 -3.45
N LEU A 511 10.15 18.89 -3.53
CA LEU A 511 10.91 19.85 -2.75
C LEU A 511 9.95 20.58 -1.82
N THR A 512 9.94 20.13 -0.57
CA THR A 512 9.18 20.71 0.53
C THR A 512 10.14 20.98 1.68
N ASP A 513 9.87 22.06 2.40
CA ASP A 513 10.61 22.39 3.61
C ASP A 513 9.66 22.38 4.82
N ASN A 514 10.22 22.01 5.97
CA ASN A 514 9.53 21.99 7.24
C ASN A 514 10.53 21.96 8.39
N PHE A 515 10.04 21.93 9.63
CA PHE A 515 10.87 21.94 10.83
C PHE A 515 11.15 20.54 11.40
N GLY A 516 10.76 19.48 10.69
CA GLY A 516 10.97 18.08 11.09
C GLY A 516 9.92 17.51 12.06
N PHE A 517 8.83 18.23 12.32
CA PHE A 517 7.76 17.83 13.24
C PHE A 517 6.42 17.59 12.53
N GLU A 518 6.01 18.55 11.72
CA GLU A 518 4.79 18.53 10.93
C GLU A 518 5.13 18.89 9.50
N ASP A 519 4.29 18.44 8.59
CA ASP A 519 4.42 18.74 7.18
C ASP A 519 3.82 20.11 6.88
N SER A 520 4.67 21.12 6.90
CA SER A 520 4.28 22.52 6.74
C SER A 520 4.25 22.97 5.28
N HIS A 521 4.70 22.14 4.33
CA HIS A 521 4.83 22.48 2.90
C HIS A 521 5.41 23.89 2.66
N LEU A 522 6.47 24.25 3.39
CA LEU A 522 7.13 25.55 3.22
C LEU A 522 7.99 25.54 1.94
N PRO A 523 8.21 26.72 1.33
CA PRO A 523 9.22 26.86 0.29
C PRO A 523 10.62 26.47 0.82
N PRO A 524 11.47 25.83 0.01
CA PRO A 524 12.86 25.54 0.41
C PRO A 524 13.60 26.80 0.88
N GLY A 525 14.22 26.70 2.06
CA GLY A 525 14.96 27.77 2.73
C GLY A 525 14.21 28.42 3.89
N GLU A 526 12.91 28.16 4.02
CA GLU A 526 12.07 28.71 5.10
C GLU A 526 11.93 27.75 6.30
N GLY A 527 12.41 26.51 6.17
CA GLY A 527 12.43 25.51 7.24
C GLY A 527 13.85 25.06 7.60
N SER A 528 13.99 23.80 8.00
CA SER A 528 15.26 23.20 8.38
C SER A 528 15.55 21.89 7.66
N ALA A 529 14.74 21.51 6.67
CA ALA A 529 14.94 20.27 5.93
C ALA A 529 16.31 20.26 5.24
N ASN A 530 17.02 19.13 5.34
CA ASN A 530 18.36 18.95 4.77
C ASN A 530 18.32 18.65 3.26
N ILE A 531 17.60 19.51 2.50
CA ILE A 531 17.24 19.30 1.09
C ILE A 531 18.48 19.05 0.23
N LYS A 532 19.51 19.89 0.35
CA LYS A 532 20.73 19.77 -0.47
C LYS A 532 21.50 18.50 -0.19
N GLU A 533 21.58 18.09 1.06
CA GLU A 533 22.26 16.86 1.48
C GLU A 533 21.54 15.63 0.92
N GLN A 534 20.20 15.65 0.89
CA GLN A 534 19.40 14.62 0.26
C GLN A 534 19.60 14.59 -1.26
N LEU A 535 19.48 15.73 -1.95
CA LEU A 535 19.70 15.83 -3.41
C LEU A 535 21.09 15.33 -3.79
N LYS A 536 22.13 15.76 -3.06
CA LYS A 536 23.50 15.29 -3.27
C LYS A 536 23.62 13.79 -3.04
N ALA A 537 22.97 13.23 -2.03
CA ALA A 537 23.01 11.79 -1.78
C ALA A 537 22.35 10.98 -2.91
N ILE A 538 21.29 11.51 -3.54
CA ILE A 538 20.68 10.91 -4.74
C ILE A 538 21.67 10.99 -5.90
N GLU A 539 22.22 12.18 -6.19
CA GLU A 539 23.19 12.38 -7.26
C GLU A 539 24.42 11.47 -7.12
N ASP A 540 25.03 11.42 -5.93
CA ASP A 540 26.19 10.57 -5.63
C ASP A 540 25.89 9.07 -5.88
N SER A 541 24.61 8.67 -5.74
CA SER A 541 24.17 7.26 -5.81
C SER A 541 23.78 6.81 -7.21
N ILE A 542 23.26 7.71 -8.06
CA ILE A 542 22.86 7.40 -9.44
C ILE A 542 23.78 8.00 -10.51
N GLY A 543 24.68 8.89 -10.11
CA GLY A 543 25.58 9.65 -10.98
C GLY A 543 24.92 10.90 -11.57
N THR A 544 25.72 11.94 -11.81
CA THR A 544 25.27 13.23 -12.33
C THR A 544 24.45 13.09 -13.62
N GLU A 545 24.89 12.28 -14.59
CA GLU A 545 24.16 12.16 -15.88
C GLU A 545 22.72 11.64 -15.72
N GLU A 546 22.49 10.67 -14.85
CA GLU A 546 21.13 10.16 -14.56
C GLU A 546 20.35 11.15 -13.69
N PHE A 547 21.01 11.80 -12.75
CA PHE A 547 20.40 12.82 -11.89
C PHE A 547 19.96 14.06 -12.68
N GLU A 548 20.70 14.45 -13.72
CA GLU A 548 20.34 15.55 -14.63
C GLU A 548 18.99 15.33 -15.33
N LYS A 549 18.54 14.07 -15.46
CA LYS A 549 17.25 13.70 -16.07
C LYS A 549 16.07 13.82 -15.09
N ARG A 550 16.33 14.06 -13.81
CA ARG A 550 15.30 14.18 -12.76
C ARG A 550 14.83 15.62 -12.63
N ARG A 551 13.52 15.78 -12.41
CA ARG A 551 12.89 17.07 -12.13
C ARG A 551 12.60 17.16 -10.64
N ALA A 552 12.68 18.37 -10.11
CA ALA A 552 12.40 18.64 -8.71
C ALA A 552 11.28 19.68 -8.63
N ILE A 553 10.13 19.30 -8.09
CA ILE A 553 8.93 20.14 -8.04
C ILE A 553 8.80 20.74 -6.65
N VAL A 554 8.72 22.07 -6.55
CA VAL A 554 8.45 22.74 -5.28
C VAL A 554 6.97 22.59 -4.92
N GLU A 555 6.68 21.87 -3.85
CA GLU A 555 5.32 21.62 -3.37
C GLU A 555 4.97 22.53 -2.20
N ALA A 556 4.84 23.83 -2.46
CA ALA A 556 4.44 24.82 -1.47
C ALA A 556 3.05 25.39 -1.80
N GLY A 557 2.09 24.50 -2.07
CA GLY A 557 0.74 24.87 -2.52
C GLY A 557 0.00 25.74 -1.50
N GLU A 558 0.10 25.41 -0.22
CA GLU A 558 -0.50 26.22 0.86
C GLU A 558 0.16 27.59 1.01
N PHE A 559 1.47 27.67 0.82
CA PHE A 559 2.19 28.95 0.83
C PHE A 559 1.66 29.88 -0.26
N VAL A 560 1.51 29.38 -1.50
CA VAL A 560 0.90 30.13 -2.60
C VAL A 560 -0.54 30.53 -2.25
N ALA A 561 -1.32 29.63 -1.66
CA ALA A 561 -2.72 29.89 -1.33
C ALA A 561 -2.87 30.99 -0.27
N ASN A 562 -2.03 30.99 0.76
CA ASN A 562 -2.14 31.90 1.91
C ASN A 562 -1.42 33.23 1.68
N PHE A 563 -0.21 33.20 1.14
CA PHE A 563 0.64 34.39 0.98
C PHE A 563 0.54 35.03 -0.41
N LYS A 564 -0.04 34.33 -1.39
CA LYS A 564 -0.14 34.78 -2.79
C LYS A 564 1.23 35.09 -3.43
N GLU A 565 2.29 34.47 -2.91
CA GLU A 565 3.66 34.63 -3.37
C GLU A 565 4.15 33.36 -4.08
N ALA A 566 5.10 33.53 -5.01
CA ALA A 566 5.66 32.43 -5.77
C ALA A 566 6.80 31.76 -4.98
N PRO A 567 6.67 30.49 -4.58
CA PRO A 567 7.67 29.79 -3.76
C PRO A 567 8.97 29.50 -4.54
N HIS A 568 8.93 29.61 -5.86
CA HIS A 568 10.04 29.29 -6.74
C HIS A 568 11.30 30.12 -6.45
N LEU A 569 11.15 31.43 -6.15
CA LEU A 569 12.30 32.29 -5.88
C LEU A 569 13.05 31.90 -4.59
N TYR A 570 12.32 31.45 -3.58
CA TYR A 570 12.88 30.90 -2.34
C TYR A 570 13.69 29.65 -2.64
N ALA A 571 13.10 28.72 -3.41
CA ALA A 571 13.78 27.50 -3.82
C ALA A 571 15.06 27.75 -4.61
N LEU A 572 15.05 28.67 -5.57
CA LEU A 572 16.26 29.01 -6.34
C LEU A 572 17.35 29.60 -5.44
N SER A 573 16.96 30.45 -4.48
CA SER A 573 17.88 31.04 -3.51
C SER A 573 18.50 29.98 -2.61
N ASP A 574 17.66 29.18 -1.95
CA ASP A 574 18.12 28.13 -1.04
C ASP A 574 19.03 27.16 -1.78
N LEU A 575 18.60 26.61 -2.93
CA LEU A 575 19.35 25.60 -3.69
C LEU A 575 20.65 26.11 -4.34
N ASN A 576 21.09 27.34 -4.04
CA ASN A 576 22.22 28.00 -4.67
C ASN A 576 22.13 27.92 -6.20
N SER A 577 20.94 28.10 -6.78
CA SER A 577 20.79 27.98 -8.23
C SER A 577 21.64 29.05 -8.92
N PRO A 578 22.43 28.72 -9.96
CA PRO A 578 23.18 29.71 -10.70
C PRO A 578 22.23 30.60 -11.52
N LEU A 579 22.51 31.90 -11.60
CA LEU A 579 21.69 32.84 -12.38
C LEU A 579 21.92 32.67 -13.89
N TYR A 580 23.11 32.23 -14.27
CA TYR A 580 23.51 31.97 -15.66
C TYR A 580 24.00 30.53 -15.81
N ALA A 581 24.01 30.02 -17.03
CA ALA A 581 24.52 28.68 -17.33
C ALA A 581 26.05 28.54 -17.16
N GLU A 582 26.77 29.64 -16.92
CA GLU A 582 28.23 29.64 -16.73
C GLU A 582 28.61 29.38 -15.26
N GLU A 583 29.59 28.51 -15.06
CA GLU A 583 30.04 27.96 -13.77
C GLU A 583 30.59 29.02 -12.76
N ASN A 584 30.90 30.23 -13.25
CA ASN A 584 31.43 31.34 -12.44
C ASN A 584 30.47 32.55 -12.33
N GLY A 585 29.18 32.38 -12.67
CA GLY A 585 28.17 33.41 -12.55
C GLY A 585 27.68 33.67 -11.12
N PRO A 586 27.02 34.82 -10.84
CA PRO A 586 26.32 35.02 -9.57
C PRO A 586 25.21 33.97 -9.37
N TYR A 587 24.95 33.61 -8.11
CA TYR A 587 23.86 32.73 -7.69
C TYR A 587 22.62 33.51 -7.28
N TRP A 588 21.45 32.88 -7.31
CA TRP A 588 20.18 33.48 -6.90
C TRP A 588 20.20 34.02 -5.47
N LYS A 589 20.87 33.34 -4.53
CA LYS A 589 21.05 33.87 -3.15
C LYS A 589 21.75 35.22 -3.07
N ASN A 590 22.60 35.54 -4.04
CA ASN A 590 23.35 36.79 -4.06
C ASN A 590 22.50 37.96 -4.60
N MET A 591 21.29 37.69 -5.10
CA MET A 591 20.43 38.70 -5.73
C MET A 591 19.52 39.43 -4.73
N TRP A 592 19.11 38.78 -3.63
CA TRP A 592 18.22 39.37 -2.62
C TRP A 592 18.82 40.61 -1.94
N ASP A 593 20.13 40.59 -1.67
CA ASP A 593 20.84 41.71 -1.02
C ASP A 593 21.46 42.72 -2.00
N ARG A 594 21.34 42.48 -3.31
CA ARG A 594 21.82 43.41 -4.34
C ARG A 594 20.67 44.29 -4.79
N GLN A 595 20.54 45.47 -4.19
CA GLN A 595 19.86 46.59 -4.86
C GLN A 595 20.43 46.70 -6.27
N GLY A 596 19.57 46.48 -7.27
CA GLY A 596 19.99 46.40 -8.67
C GLY A 596 20.86 47.58 -9.05
N ILE A 597 22.02 47.29 -9.65
CA ILE A 597 22.78 48.32 -10.35
C ILE A 597 21.85 48.85 -11.45
N TYR A 598 21.50 50.13 -11.33
CA TYR A 598 20.56 50.93 -12.12
C TYR A 598 20.83 50.98 -13.66
N MET A 599 21.66 50.08 -14.20
CA MET A 599 22.12 50.07 -15.59
C MET A 599 21.83 48.75 -16.34
N GLY A 600 20.98 47.86 -15.80
CA GLY A 600 20.75 46.51 -16.34
C GLY A 600 19.43 46.26 -17.08
N GLY A 601 18.53 47.25 -17.19
CA GLY A 601 17.26 47.09 -17.91
C GLY A 601 16.32 48.27 -17.67
N PHE A 602 15.47 48.59 -18.64
CA PHE A 602 14.55 49.74 -18.64
C PHE A 602 13.39 49.65 -17.61
N GLY A 603 13.54 48.86 -16.55
CA GLY A 603 12.47 48.39 -15.66
C GLY A 603 11.77 49.47 -14.82
N GLU A 604 12.29 50.70 -14.77
CA GLU A 604 11.61 51.83 -14.12
C GLU A 604 11.63 53.13 -14.95
N MET A 605 12.21 53.12 -16.16
CA MET A 605 12.26 54.32 -17.03
C MET A 605 11.02 54.48 -17.91
N LEU A 606 10.30 53.39 -18.18
CA LEU A 606 9.15 53.41 -19.07
C LEU A 606 7.86 53.51 -18.26
N PRO A 607 6.97 54.48 -18.56
CA PRO A 607 5.67 54.58 -17.89
C PRO A 607 4.89 53.26 -18.03
N GLN A 608 4.08 52.90 -17.02
CA GLN A 608 3.20 51.71 -17.04
C GLN A 608 2.45 51.55 -18.37
N LYS A 609 2.00 52.69 -18.93
CA LYS A 609 1.32 52.80 -20.22
C LYS A 609 2.09 52.17 -21.40
N TYR A 610 3.41 52.14 -21.35
CA TYR A 610 4.26 51.54 -22.38
C TYR A 610 4.19 50.01 -22.35
N PHE A 611 4.16 49.42 -21.15
CA PHE A 611 3.94 47.99 -20.96
C PHE A 611 2.51 47.58 -21.29
N ASP A 612 1.53 48.45 -21.02
CA ASP A 612 0.13 48.22 -21.38
C ASP A 612 -0.12 48.30 -22.91
N LEU A 613 0.62 49.15 -23.63
CA LEU A 613 0.47 49.36 -25.08
C LEU A 613 1.24 48.36 -25.94
N TYR A 614 2.47 48.02 -25.53
CA TYR A 614 3.41 47.25 -26.36
C TYR A 614 3.74 45.87 -25.78
N GLY A 615 3.35 45.61 -24.53
CA GLY A 615 3.77 44.43 -23.77
C GLY A 615 5.23 44.51 -23.33
N ALA A 616 5.57 43.93 -22.18
CA ALA A 616 6.95 43.50 -21.94
C ALA A 616 7.29 42.37 -22.92
N PRO A 617 8.54 42.21 -23.40
CA PRO A 617 8.94 41.04 -24.17
C PRO A 617 8.83 39.80 -23.28
N GLY A 618 7.68 39.13 -23.34
CA GLY A 618 7.26 38.05 -22.46
C GLY A 618 5.75 37.82 -22.58
N PHE A 619 5.23 36.76 -21.96
CA PHE A 619 3.88 36.17 -22.10
C PHE A 619 2.64 37.11 -21.97
N ALA A 620 2.83 38.41 -21.79
CA ALA A 620 1.80 39.45 -21.71
C ALA A 620 0.92 39.58 -22.96
N GLN A 621 1.29 38.97 -24.11
CA GLN A 621 0.51 39.00 -25.35
C GLN A 621 -0.41 37.78 -25.55
N LEU A 622 -0.45 36.81 -24.62
CA LEU A 622 -1.41 35.72 -24.72
C LEU A 622 -2.85 36.26 -24.54
N PRO A 623 -3.85 35.74 -25.26
CA PRO A 623 -5.24 36.00 -24.96
C PRO A 623 -5.55 35.66 -23.50
N VAL A 624 -6.48 36.39 -22.87
CA VAL A 624 -6.92 36.11 -21.48
C VAL A 624 -7.41 34.66 -21.34
N ALA A 625 -8.04 34.12 -22.39
CA ALA A 625 -8.47 32.72 -22.46
C ALA A 625 -7.31 31.69 -22.42
N LEU A 626 -6.07 32.12 -22.68
CA LEU A 626 -4.84 31.31 -22.55
C LEU A 626 -3.96 31.76 -21.37
N GLY A 627 -4.50 32.61 -20.48
CA GLY A 627 -3.84 33.08 -19.24
C GLY A 627 -2.91 34.28 -19.41
N GLY A 628 -3.10 35.09 -20.45
CA GLY A 628 -2.45 36.40 -20.54
C GLY A 628 -3.08 37.46 -19.63
N SER A 629 -2.28 38.44 -19.23
CA SER A 629 -2.61 39.41 -18.18
C SER A 629 -3.32 40.68 -18.67
N SER A 630 -3.66 40.82 -19.96
CA SER A 630 -4.27 42.04 -20.50
C SER A 630 -5.76 42.15 -20.17
N GLY A 631 -6.08 42.49 -18.92
CA GLY A 631 -7.39 43.00 -18.53
C GLY A 631 -7.52 44.47 -18.92
N GLY A 632 -7.91 44.77 -20.17
CA GLY A 632 -8.14 46.16 -20.57
C GLY A 632 -8.48 46.45 -22.03
N ALA A 633 -8.32 45.51 -22.97
CA ALA A 633 -8.71 45.71 -24.36
C ALA A 633 -9.88 44.77 -24.74
N PRO A 634 -10.94 45.27 -25.41
CA PRO A 634 -12.04 44.43 -25.85
C PRO A 634 -11.51 43.34 -26.79
N ASP A 635 -11.99 42.13 -26.55
CA ASP A 635 -11.70 40.88 -27.25
C ASP A 635 -11.65 41.11 -28.77
N ARG A 636 -10.44 41.26 -29.34
CA ARG A 636 -10.27 41.28 -30.80
C ARG A 636 -10.41 39.84 -31.29
N GLY A 637 -11.66 39.49 -31.59
CA GLY A 637 -12.05 38.18 -32.13
C GLY A 637 -11.22 37.78 -33.34
N ARG A 638 -11.03 36.47 -33.49
CA ARG A 638 -10.16 35.77 -34.46
C ARG A 638 -10.40 36.06 -35.95
N LEU A 639 -11.25 37.00 -36.36
CA LEU A 639 -11.59 37.27 -37.76
C LEU A 639 -12.00 38.74 -37.99
N ALA A 640 -11.07 39.69 -37.89
CA ALA A 640 -11.31 41.04 -38.40
C ALA A 640 -10.12 41.52 -39.24
N SER A 641 -10.32 41.53 -40.55
CA SER A 641 -9.45 42.17 -41.54
C SER A 641 -9.40 43.68 -41.30
N SER A 642 -8.21 44.27 -41.37
CA SER A 642 -8.01 45.73 -41.37
C SER A 642 -8.84 46.40 -42.48
N PRO A 643 -9.56 47.51 -42.21
CA PRO A 643 -10.07 48.37 -43.27
C PRO A 643 -8.90 49.16 -43.87
N GLY A 644 -8.79 49.10 -45.20
CA GLY A 644 -7.82 49.87 -45.97
C GLY A 644 -8.08 51.37 -45.93
N GLU A 645 -7.02 52.11 -46.26
CA GLU A 645 -6.99 53.55 -46.47
C GLU A 645 -8.07 53.98 -47.48
N GLU A 646 -8.95 54.89 -47.09
CA GLU A 646 -9.65 55.77 -48.01
C GLU A 646 -9.04 57.17 -47.90
N THR A 647 -8.39 57.57 -48.99
CA THR A 647 -7.94 58.92 -49.29
C THR A 647 -9.14 59.84 -49.53
N GLU A 648 -9.17 61.00 -48.88
CA GLU A 648 -10.00 62.13 -49.30
C GLU A 648 -9.29 62.98 -50.37
N THR A 649 -10.09 63.37 -51.38
CA THR A 649 -9.86 64.23 -52.56
C THR A 649 -9.15 63.67 -53.78
#